data_AF-A0A0P7WDX5-F1
#
_entry.id   AF-A0A0P7WDX5-F1
#
_cell.length_a   1.000
_cell.length_b   1.000
_cell.length_c   1.000
_cell.angle_alpha   90.00
_cell.angle_beta   90.00
_cell.angle_gamma   90.00
#
_symmetry.space_group_name_H-M   'P 1'
#
loop_
_entity.id
_entity.type
_entity.pdbx_description
1 polymer ?
#
loop_
_entity_poly.entity_id
_entity_poly.type
_entity_poly.pdbx_seq_one_letter_code
_entity_poly.pdbx_strand_id
1 'polypeptide(L)'
;MPVTSTEPTTPGTEAMSPHWINHLPEPAVLVDAALDVILALNTAMARLLGCSRGSLVGQPCTKLFRDQRPQLIAFTEETLFRGNAWSRDFTIEHRSGRVIELEISAARAGEAEDQHVLLLLRDRQLLKTLRERHEVNHYHRGGLLEWRRVAELFKDMERENQLILHAVGEGIYGVDAEGRTTFVNPAAERMLGWRYDELMGRVAHRVMHHSHEDGTLYPLKECPIYAAFRDGSVHRVGEDWFWRKDGSGFPVEYTSTPIMDNGHPVGAVVVFRDMSSRMQAQKELHQALEEVETLKHRLEIENAYLQEELSAEYHFHEIVGQSDAVKGIVRRIGLVAPTDANVLVTGESGTGKELIARAIHQASDRRDRPLIRVNCAAIPKDLFESEFFGHVKGAFTGAFSDRVGRFELADGGTLFLDEVGEIPLELQGKLLRVLQDQQFERVGENRTRAVNVRVIAATNRDLRAEIQEKNFREDLYFRLNVFPIESVPLRKRIEDIPMLAQEFLERACVKFNRPRLTLRTGDVELLKQYHWPGNVRELENVIERQVITADRHLDFDLPGQDDLPGEARGETPLRHSGSRVMTEQELQALEIANLVEALTATGGRVFGDDGAAAMLCMKPTTLASRLKKLKISPADFRASQT
;
A
#
# COMPACT_ATOMS: atom_id res chain seq x y z
N MET A 1 57.63 117.65 -15.17
CA MET A 1 57.69 118.71 -16.20
C MET A 1 58.90 118.45 -17.08
N PRO A 2 58.91 118.85 -18.36
CA PRO A 2 57.83 119.48 -19.16
C PRO A 2 57.18 118.40 -20.10
N VAL A 3 56.08 118.54 -20.86
CA VAL A 3 55.52 119.60 -21.76
C VAL A 3 56.52 119.85 -22.91
N THR A 4 56.31 119.55 -24.20
CA THR A 4 55.28 119.84 -25.23
C THR A 4 55.20 118.65 -26.23
N SER A 5 54.52 118.59 -27.40
CA SER A 5 53.46 119.31 -28.16
C SER A 5 52.92 118.28 -29.20
N THR A 6 51.64 118.16 -29.59
CA THR A 6 50.85 118.99 -30.54
C THR A 6 51.61 119.33 -31.84
N GLU A 7 51.19 118.93 -33.04
CA GLU A 7 49.93 119.33 -33.74
C GLU A 7 49.50 118.33 -34.87
N PRO A 8 48.34 118.51 -35.55
CA PRO A 8 47.51 117.37 -35.98
C PRO A 8 47.08 117.30 -37.48
N THR A 9 46.38 116.19 -37.79
CA THR A 9 45.32 116.00 -38.83
C THR A 9 45.59 116.20 -40.33
N THR A 10 45.35 115.14 -41.10
CA THR A 10 44.21 115.08 -42.05
C THR A 10 43.85 113.61 -42.39
N PRO A 11 42.58 113.27 -42.70
CA PRO A 11 42.13 111.88 -42.86
C PRO A 11 42.13 111.40 -44.32
N GLY A 12 42.36 110.11 -44.55
CA GLY A 12 42.26 109.50 -45.88
C GLY A 12 42.21 107.98 -45.85
N THR A 13 41.05 107.41 -46.22
CA THR A 13 40.84 106.02 -46.69
C THR A 13 41.53 104.90 -45.90
N GLU A 14 40.83 104.38 -44.89
CA GLU A 14 41.15 103.07 -44.28
C GLU A 14 40.85 101.94 -45.28
N ALA A 15 41.84 101.54 -46.07
CA ALA A 15 41.83 100.21 -46.68
C ALA A 15 41.98 99.17 -45.55
N MET A 16 40.95 98.35 -45.33
CA MET A 16 40.92 97.37 -44.25
C MET A 16 42.11 96.41 -44.32
N SER A 17 43.08 96.59 -43.42
CA SER A 17 44.13 95.61 -43.19
C SER A 17 43.51 94.24 -42.87
N PRO A 18 43.93 93.11 -43.47
CA PRO A 18 43.24 91.81 -43.36
C PRO A 18 43.34 91.13 -41.98
N HIS A 19 42.87 91.78 -40.92
CA HIS A 19 43.03 91.33 -39.54
C HIS A 19 42.29 90.02 -39.23
N TRP A 20 41.23 89.70 -39.98
CA TRP A 20 40.44 88.47 -39.80
C TRP A 20 41.28 87.18 -39.93
N ILE A 21 42.32 87.19 -40.78
CA ILE A 21 43.19 86.02 -41.02
C ILE A 21 43.89 85.53 -39.73
N ASN A 22 44.01 86.41 -38.73
CA ASN A 22 44.60 86.11 -37.43
C ASN A 22 43.78 85.15 -36.56
N HIS A 23 42.48 85.04 -36.82
CA HIS A 23 41.58 84.17 -36.08
C HIS A 23 41.51 82.76 -36.67
N LEU A 24 42.11 82.53 -37.84
CA LEU A 24 42.25 81.20 -38.41
C LEU A 24 43.25 80.38 -37.55
N PRO A 25 42.88 79.14 -37.14
CA PRO A 25 43.78 78.29 -36.35
C PRO A 25 44.91 77.68 -37.19
N GLU A 26 44.73 77.61 -38.52
CA GLU A 26 45.70 77.06 -39.45
C GLU A 26 46.65 78.14 -40.01
N PRO A 27 47.90 77.80 -40.37
CA PRO A 27 48.80 78.70 -41.09
C PRO A 27 48.14 79.24 -42.38
N ALA A 28 48.02 80.56 -42.50
CA ALA A 28 47.32 81.20 -43.60
C ALA A 28 48.06 82.42 -44.17
N VAL A 29 48.01 82.57 -45.49
CA VAL A 29 48.55 83.69 -46.27
C VAL A 29 47.47 84.19 -47.23
N LEU A 30 47.25 85.50 -47.27
CA LEU A 30 46.50 86.18 -48.33
C LEU A 30 47.48 86.82 -49.31
N VAL A 31 47.35 86.52 -50.59
CA VAL A 31 48.21 87.04 -51.66
C VAL A 31 47.38 87.76 -52.71
N ASP A 32 47.96 88.77 -53.34
CA ASP A 32 47.55 89.25 -54.66
C ASP A 32 48.29 88.38 -55.70
N ALA A 33 47.53 87.65 -56.51
CA ALA A 33 48.08 86.77 -57.54
C ALA A 33 48.50 87.53 -58.81
N ALA A 34 47.89 88.69 -59.10
CA ALA A 34 48.23 89.53 -60.26
C ALA A 34 49.55 90.27 -60.04
N LEU A 35 49.75 90.80 -58.84
CA LEU A 35 50.93 91.59 -58.48
C LEU A 35 52.09 90.72 -57.95
N ASP A 36 51.87 89.43 -57.66
CA ASP A 36 52.80 88.56 -56.93
C ASP A 36 53.23 89.24 -55.63
N VAL A 37 52.28 89.49 -54.71
CA VAL A 37 52.52 90.18 -53.43
C VAL A 37 51.78 89.50 -52.27
N ILE A 38 52.45 89.32 -51.14
CA ILE A 38 51.82 88.90 -49.88
C ILE A 38 51.11 90.09 -49.23
N LEU A 39 49.78 90.06 -49.19
CA LEU A 39 48.95 91.10 -48.57
C LEU A 39 48.85 90.93 -47.06
N ALA A 40 48.70 89.69 -46.59
CA ALA A 40 48.66 89.39 -45.16
C ALA A 40 49.10 87.95 -44.89
N LEU A 41 49.55 87.69 -43.65
CA LEU A 41 49.78 86.34 -43.14
C LEU A 41 49.52 86.31 -41.64
N ASN A 42 49.03 85.17 -41.13
CA ASN A 42 48.64 85.04 -39.73
C ASN A 42 49.78 84.58 -38.80
N THR A 43 49.53 84.60 -37.50
CA THR A 43 50.52 84.18 -36.49
C THR A 43 50.90 82.71 -36.60
N ALA A 44 50.00 81.84 -37.06
CA ALA A 44 50.30 80.43 -37.31
C ALA A 44 51.29 80.25 -38.49
N MET A 45 51.15 81.04 -39.56
CA MET A 45 52.08 81.05 -40.69
C MET A 45 53.47 81.59 -40.32
N ALA A 46 53.53 82.66 -39.54
CA ALA A 46 54.80 83.18 -39.03
C ALA A 46 55.56 82.13 -38.18
N ARG A 47 54.82 81.32 -37.40
CA ARG A 47 55.40 80.17 -36.67
C ARG A 47 55.84 79.05 -37.61
N LEU A 48 55.06 78.73 -38.65
CA LEU A 48 55.40 77.70 -39.64
C LEU A 48 56.69 78.04 -40.41
N LEU A 49 56.93 79.32 -40.71
CA LEU A 49 58.13 79.81 -41.40
C LEU A 49 59.31 80.16 -40.47
N GLY A 50 59.06 80.34 -39.16
CA GLY A 50 60.10 80.74 -38.19
C GLY A 50 60.52 82.21 -38.30
N CYS A 51 59.66 83.09 -38.83
CA CYS A 51 59.97 84.49 -39.14
C CYS A 51 58.97 85.47 -38.48
N SER A 52 59.30 86.76 -38.49
CA SER A 52 58.36 87.80 -38.03
C SER A 52 57.31 88.12 -39.10
N ARG A 53 56.12 88.58 -38.70
CA ARG A 53 55.03 88.88 -39.65
C ARG A 53 55.35 90.04 -40.59
N GLY A 54 55.94 91.11 -40.05
CA GLY A 54 56.26 92.32 -40.82
C GLY A 54 57.39 92.16 -41.84
N SER A 55 58.17 91.07 -41.78
CA SER A 55 59.30 90.86 -42.69
C SER A 55 58.93 90.19 -44.03
N LEU A 56 57.64 89.91 -44.28
CA LEU A 56 57.17 89.21 -45.49
C LEU A 56 55.96 89.85 -46.16
N VAL A 57 55.12 90.60 -45.44
CA VAL A 57 54.05 91.40 -46.07
C VAL A 57 54.69 92.41 -47.03
N GLY A 58 54.14 92.55 -48.23
CA GLY A 58 54.71 93.35 -49.32
C GLY A 58 55.86 92.69 -50.09
N GLN A 59 56.27 91.45 -49.76
CA GLN A 59 57.22 90.68 -50.57
C GLN A 59 56.51 89.75 -51.55
N PRO A 60 57.20 89.29 -52.62
CA PRO A 60 56.62 88.33 -53.55
C PRO A 60 56.17 87.04 -52.90
N CYS A 61 54.97 86.55 -53.23
CA CYS A 61 54.47 85.30 -52.68
C CYS A 61 55.25 84.10 -53.25
N THR A 62 55.74 84.23 -54.48
CA THR A 62 56.67 83.28 -55.12
C THR A 62 57.97 83.09 -54.34
N LYS A 63 58.37 84.04 -53.47
CA LYS A 63 59.54 83.90 -52.59
C LYS A 63 59.36 82.84 -51.50
N LEU A 64 58.11 82.54 -51.11
CA LEU A 64 57.82 81.46 -50.15
C LEU A 64 58.00 80.09 -50.81
N PHE A 65 57.61 79.97 -52.07
CA PHE A 65 57.59 78.74 -52.86
C PHE A 65 58.75 78.73 -53.87
N ARG A 66 59.99 78.74 -53.34
CA ARG A 66 61.22 78.70 -54.16
C ARG A 66 61.17 77.53 -55.15
N ASP A 67 61.65 77.78 -56.36
CA ASP A 67 61.71 76.84 -57.49
C ASP A 67 60.35 76.22 -57.93
N GLN A 68 59.23 76.71 -57.39
CA GLN A 68 57.87 76.22 -57.66
C GLN A 68 56.96 77.32 -58.26
N ARG A 69 57.55 78.37 -58.85
CA ARG A 69 56.83 79.54 -59.39
C ARG A 69 55.81 79.17 -60.48
N PRO A 70 56.11 78.32 -61.48
CA PRO A 70 55.11 77.93 -62.49
C PRO A 70 53.90 77.20 -61.89
N GLN A 71 54.15 76.31 -60.91
CA GLN A 71 53.11 75.57 -60.20
C GLN A 71 52.24 76.53 -59.37
N LEU A 72 52.85 77.48 -58.68
CA LEU A 72 52.12 78.46 -57.87
C LEU A 72 51.20 79.34 -58.73
N ILE A 73 51.70 79.84 -59.87
CA ILE A 73 50.91 80.66 -60.80
C ILE A 73 49.69 79.87 -61.28
N ALA A 74 49.89 78.68 -61.84
CA ALA A 74 48.82 77.82 -62.33
C ALA A 74 47.79 77.46 -61.22
N PHE A 75 48.26 77.23 -59.99
CA PHE A 75 47.41 76.95 -58.84
C PHE A 75 46.60 78.18 -58.38
N THR A 76 47.17 79.38 -58.41
CA THR A 76 46.44 80.62 -58.13
C THR A 76 45.45 80.97 -59.24
N GLU A 77 45.80 80.78 -60.51
CA GLU A 77 44.89 80.95 -61.66
C GLU A 77 43.71 79.96 -61.57
N GLU A 78 43.98 78.68 -61.29
CA GLU A 78 42.95 77.67 -61.03
C GLU A 78 42.03 78.10 -59.88
N THR A 79 42.59 78.59 -58.79
CA THR A 79 41.83 79.06 -57.62
C THR A 79 40.94 80.26 -57.97
N LEU A 80 41.43 81.23 -58.73
CA LEU A 80 40.65 82.39 -59.16
C LEU A 80 39.53 82.01 -60.13
N PHE A 81 39.77 81.04 -61.01
CA PHE A 81 38.79 80.55 -61.98
C PHE A 81 37.72 79.65 -61.36
N ARG A 82 38.11 78.71 -60.48
CA ARG A 82 37.21 77.72 -59.84
C ARG A 82 36.62 78.18 -58.51
N GLY A 83 37.16 79.24 -57.91
CA GLY A 83 36.82 79.74 -56.58
C GLY A 83 37.55 79.03 -55.43
N ASN A 84 37.96 77.77 -55.61
CA ASN A 84 38.84 77.04 -54.69
C ASN A 84 39.74 76.03 -55.44
N ALA A 85 40.84 75.62 -54.81
CA ALA A 85 41.74 74.58 -55.27
C ALA A 85 42.44 73.88 -54.09
N TRP A 86 43.09 72.74 -54.33
CA TRP A 86 43.86 72.01 -53.32
C TRP A 86 45.03 71.26 -53.96
N SER A 87 46.19 71.23 -53.29
CA SER A 87 47.39 70.50 -53.76
C SER A 87 48.24 70.01 -52.59
N ARG A 88 49.05 68.98 -52.85
CA ARG A 88 50.06 68.41 -51.93
C ARG A 88 51.50 68.52 -52.47
N ASP A 89 51.67 69.23 -53.58
CA ASP A 89 52.90 69.22 -54.40
C ASP A 89 53.82 70.40 -54.06
N PHE A 90 53.41 71.23 -53.11
CA PHE A 90 54.14 72.40 -52.65
C PHE A 90 55.00 72.11 -51.43
N THR A 91 56.14 72.80 -51.39
CA THR A 91 57.07 72.84 -50.27
C THR A 91 57.48 74.29 -49.97
N ILE A 92 57.75 74.58 -48.70
CA ILE A 92 58.30 75.87 -48.25
C ILE A 92 59.54 75.66 -47.40
N GLU A 93 60.42 76.65 -47.35
CA GLU A 93 61.63 76.61 -46.54
C GLU A 93 61.42 77.35 -45.20
N HIS A 94 61.57 76.63 -44.08
CA HIS A 94 61.66 77.24 -42.75
C HIS A 94 62.95 78.05 -42.62
N ARG A 95 62.97 79.10 -41.78
CA ARG A 95 64.15 79.94 -41.51
C ARG A 95 65.44 79.16 -41.15
N SER A 96 65.33 77.94 -40.65
CA SER A 96 66.48 77.06 -40.33
C SER A 96 67.00 76.23 -41.52
N GLY A 97 66.53 76.47 -42.75
CA GLY A 97 66.85 75.65 -43.92
C GLY A 97 66.12 74.29 -43.99
N ARG A 98 65.12 74.05 -43.12
CA ARG A 98 64.29 72.83 -43.18
C ARG A 98 63.20 73.01 -44.23
N VAL A 99 63.16 72.12 -45.22
CA VAL A 99 62.03 72.00 -46.14
C VAL A 99 60.83 71.42 -45.40
N ILE A 100 59.66 72.04 -45.58
CA ILE A 100 58.37 71.58 -45.07
C ILE A 100 57.52 71.15 -46.26
N GLU A 101 57.12 69.87 -46.29
CA GLU A 101 56.12 69.36 -47.24
C GLU A 101 54.72 69.82 -46.84
N LEU A 102 53.99 70.40 -47.80
CA LEU A 102 52.70 71.01 -47.53
C LEU A 102 51.52 70.25 -48.13
N GLU A 103 50.40 70.36 -47.44
CA GLU A 103 49.08 70.28 -48.04
C GLU A 103 48.48 71.68 -48.02
N ILE A 104 48.09 72.20 -49.18
CA ILE A 104 47.56 73.57 -49.35
C ILE A 104 46.12 73.50 -49.82
N SER A 105 45.22 74.14 -49.09
CA SER A 105 43.88 74.51 -49.56
C SER A 105 43.89 75.98 -49.97
N ALA A 106 43.37 76.30 -51.14
CA ALA A 106 43.28 77.66 -51.65
C ALA A 106 41.82 78.05 -51.91
N ALA A 107 41.49 79.32 -51.67
CA ALA A 107 40.19 79.91 -51.97
C ALA A 107 40.34 81.34 -52.48
N ARG A 108 39.49 81.74 -53.43
CA ARG A 108 39.39 83.15 -53.84
C ARG A 108 38.89 84.00 -52.67
N ALA A 109 39.48 85.17 -52.49
CA ALA A 109 39.09 86.17 -51.50
C ALA A 109 38.87 87.53 -52.18
N GLY A 110 38.20 88.46 -51.50
CA GLY A 110 37.90 89.78 -52.04
C GLY A 110 36.67 89.84 -52.95
N GLU A 111 36.49 90.97 -53.62
CA GLU A 111 35.37 91.22 -54.54
C GLU A 111 35.65 90.67 -55.97
N ALA A 112 34.68 90.83 -56.87
CA ALA A 112 34.76 90.23 -58.21
C ALA A 112 35.88 90.79 -59.10
N GLU A 113 36.39 91.99 -58.79
CA GLU A 113 37.52 92.63 -59.47
C GLU A 113 38.88 92.30 -58.83
N ASP A 114 38.89 91.82 -57.58
CA ASP A 114 40.12 91.44 -56.86
C ASP A 114 40.69 90.11 -57.37
N GLN A 115 42.01 90.05 -57.54
CA GLN A 115 42.77 88.81 -57.77
C GLN A 115 43.41 88.27 -56.49
N HIS A 116 42.71 88.40 -55.36
CA HIS A 116 43.19 87.93 -54.06
C HIS A 116 42.93 86.43 -53.85
N VAL A 117 43.93 85.71 -53.36
CA VAL A 117 43.86 84.28 -53.03
C VAL A 117 44.28 84.05 -51.58
N LEU A 118 43.42 83.38 -50.81
CA LEU A 118 43.74 82.86 -49.49
C LEU A 118 44.32 81.45 -49.64
N LEU A 119 45.53 81.24 -49.11
CA LEU A 119 46.19 79.96 -48.99
C LEU A 119 46.17 79.52 -47.51
N LEU A 120 45.71 78.30 -47.24
CA LEU A 120 45.81 77.60 -45.95
C LEU A 120 46.83 76.48 -46.09
N LEU A 121 47.86 76.46 -45.26
CA LEU A 121 49.05 75.60 -45.41
C LEU A 121 49.19 74.66 -44.20
N ARG A 122 49.33 73.36 -44.45
CA ARG A 122 49.44 72.33 -43.41
C ARG A 122 50.72 71.50 -43.58
N ASP A 123 51.50 71.35 -42.51
CA ASP A 123 52.66 70.45 -42.46
C ASP A 123 52.19 68.98 -42.55
N ARG A 124 52.55 68.30 -43.64
CA ARG A 124 52.18 66.89 -43.89
C ARG A 124 52.81 65.92 -42.88
N GLN A 125 54.02 66.20 -42.41
CA GLN A 125 54.74 65.36 -41.46
C GLN A 125 54.09 65.42 -40.08
N LEU A 126 53.70 66.63 -39.64
CA LEU A 126 52.98 66.83 -38.37
C LEU A 126 51.63 66.11 -38.36
N LEU A 127 50.86 66.21 -39.44
CA LEU A 127 49.57 65.51 -39.59
C LEU A 127 49.72 63.99 -39.52
N LYS A 128 50.82 63.43 -40.06
CA LYS A 128 51.11 61.99 -40.00
C LYS A 128 51.36 61.53 -38.55
N THR A 129 52.25 62.21 -37.83
CA THR A 129 52.58 61.86 -36.43
C THR A 129 51.39 61.96 -35.48
N LEU A 130 50.46 62.89 -35.73
CA LEU A 130 49.22 63.00 -34.95
C LEU A 130 48.28 61.80 -35.16
N ARG A 131 48.21 61.22 -36.37
CA ARG A 131 47.43 59.99 -36.64
C ARG A 131 48.06 58.77 -35.98
N GLU A 132 49.36 58.58 -36.15
CA GLU A 132 50.12 57.45 -35.56
C GLU A 132 49.94 57.39 -34.02
N ARG A 133 49.96 58.55 -33.33
CA ARG A 133 49.68 58.64 -31.88
C ARG A 133 48.25 58.27 -31.49
N HIS A 134 47.27 58.46 -32.37
CA HIS A 134 45.87 58.11 -32.07
C HIS A 134 45.66 56.58 -32.13
N GLU A 135 46.24 55.92 -33.14
CA GLU A 135 46.14 54.46 -33.30
C GLU A 135 46.77 53.69 -32.14
N VAL A 136 47.97 54.10 -31.69
CA VAL A 136 48.65 53.46 -30.54
C VAL A 136 47.81 53.52 -29.26
N ASN A 137 47.12 54.63 -29.00
CA ASN A 137 46.25 54.77 -27.82
C ASN A 137 44.99 53.89 -27.88
N HIS A 138 44.52 53.54 -29.08
CA HIS A 138 43.35 52.68 -29.26
C HIS A 138 43.65 51.23 -28.84
N TYR A 139 44.77 50.66 -29.28
CA TYR A 139 45.15 49.28 -28.97
C TYR A 139 45.35 49.01 -27.47
N HIS A 140 45.98 49.93 -26.74
CA HIS A 140 46.23 49.75 -25.30
C HIS A 140 44.96 49.66 -24.43
N ARG A 141 43.82 50.23 -24.88
CA ARG A 141 42.55 50.15 -24.13
C ARG A 141 41.77 48.86 -24.36
N GLY A 142 41.98 48.17 -25.49
CA GLY A 142 41.27 46.93 -25.82
C GLY A 142 41.63 45.76 -24.90
N GLY A 143 42.92 45.42 -24.82
CA GLY A 143 43.37 44.20 -24.12
C GLY A 143 43.07 44.15 -22.62
N LEU A 144 43.03 45.29 -21.94
CA LEU A 144 42.70 45.38 -20.51
C LEU A 144 41.21 45.08 -20.21
N LEU A 145 40.31 45.33 -21.16
CA LEU A 145 38.88 45.05 -21.00
C LEU A 145 38.57 43.57 -21.23
N GLU A 146 39.21 42.92 -22.20
CA GLU A 146 39.03 41.48 -22.44
C GLU A 146 39.54 40.64 -21.27
N TRP A 147 40.72 40.97 -20.72
CA TRP A 147 41.28 40.21 -19.59
C TRP A 147 40.39 40.29 -18.34
N ARG A 148 39.80 41.48 -18.06
CA ARG A 148 38.81 41.63 -16.97
C ARG A 148 37.54 40.80 -17.24
N ARG A 149 37.00 40.85 -18.46
CA ARG A 149 35.79 40.09 -18.81
C ARG A 149 36.00 38.58 -18.65
N VAL A 150 37.18 38.06 -19.03
CA VAL A 150 37.51 36.64 -18.81
C VAL A 150 37.61 36.31 -17.31
N ALA A 151 38.28 37.15 -16.52
CA ALA A 151 38.39 36.95 -15.07
C ALA A 151 37.03 37.03 -14.35
N GLU A 152 36.12 37.91 -14.77
CA GLU A 152 34.75 38.00 -14.27
C GLU A 152 33.94 36.74 -14.63
N LEU A 153 33.99 36.28 -15.89
CA LEU A 153 33.33 35.04 -16.33
C LEU A 153 33.78 33.81 -15.54
N PHE A 154 35.08 33.66 -15.27
CA PHE A 154 35.59 32.55 -14.44
C PHE A 154 35.04 32.62 -13.00
N LYS A 155 34.98 33.82 -12.42
CA LYS A 155 34.49 34.02 -11.06
C LYS A 155 32.99 33.76 -10.92
N ASP A 156 32.21 34.17 -11.92
CA ASP A 156 30.76 33.92 -11.96
C ASP A 156 30.46 32.43 -12.16
N MET A 157 31.21 31.74 -13.04
CA MET A 157 31.14 30.29 -13.25
C MET A 157 31.47 29.50 -11.97
N GLU A 158 32.54 29.89 -11.26
CA GLU A 158 32.92 29.26 -9.98
C GLU A 158 31.84 29.45 -8.92
N ARG A 159 31.26 30.65 -8.83
CA ARG A 159 30.16 30.96 -7.91
C ARG A 159 28.88 30.18 -8.26
N GLU A 160 28.54 30.05 -9.53
CA GLU A 160 27.37 29.29 -9.98
C GLU A 160 27.52 27.79 -9.62
N ASN A 161 28.68 27.20 -9.90
CA ASN A 161 28.99 25.83 -9.53
C ASN A 161 28.92 25.61 -8.00
N GLN A 162 29.45 26.53 -7.19
CA GLN A 162 29.31 26.47 -5.73
C GLN A 162 27.84 26.54 -5.29
N LEU A 163 27.02 27.44 -5.86
CA LEU A 163 25.60 27.54 -5.52
C LEU A 163 24.84 26.25 -5.83
N ILE A 164 25.13 25.60 -6.97
CA ILE A 164 24.57 24.29 -7.31
C ILE A 164 24.96 23.25 -6.26
N LEU A 165 26.25 23.11 -5.96
CA LEU A 165 26.78 22.11 -5.02
C LEU A 165 26.30 22.32 -3.57
N HIS A 166 26.02 23.56 -3.16
CA HIS A 166 25.42 23.92 -1.87
C HIS A 166 23.91 23.63 -1.80
N ALA A 167 23.20 23.65 -2.93
CA ALA A 167 21.75 23.40 -2.98
C ALA A 167 21.40 21.90 -2.96
N VAL A 168 22.32 21.02 -3.36
CA VAL A 168 22.10 19.56 -3.37
C VAL A 168 22.04 19.01 -1.93
N GLY A 169 20.98 18.29 -1.61
CA GLY A 169 20.79 17.63 -0.31
C GLY A 169 21.54 16.31 -0.14
N GLU A 170 22.03 15.73 -1.24
CA GLU A 170 22.86 14.53 -1.27
C GLU A 170 24.34 14.88 -1.07
N GLY A 171 25.08 13.99 -0.41
CA GLY A 171 26.52 14.15 -0.21
C GLY A 171 27.26 13.91 -1.52
N ILE A 172 28.14 14.85 -1.89
CA ILE A 172 28.98 14.74 -3.08
C ILE A 172 30.44 14.90 -2.67
N TYR A 173 31.31 14.00 -3.11
CA TYR A 173 32.75 14.19 -3.03
C TYR A 173 33.44 13.71 -4.31
N GLY A 174 34.57 14.35 -4.63
CA GLY A 174 35.45 13.96 -5.73
C GLY A 174 36.70 13.26 -5.20
N VAL A 175 37.25 12.32 -5.98
CA VAL A 175 38.57 11.71 -5.74
C VAL A 175 39.46 11.79 -6.98
N ASP A 176 40.78 11.89 -6.78
CA ASP A 176 41.80 11.77 -7.84
C ASP A 176 42.11 10.31 -8.23
N ALA A 177 43.06 10.12 -9.16
CA ALA A 177 43.51 8.80 -9.62
C ALA A 177 44.16 7.95 -8.50
N GLU A 178 44.74 8.59 -7.48
CA GLU A 178 45.24 7.93 -6.26
C GLU A 178 44.14 7.66 -5.21
N GLY A 179 42.89 8.06 -5.50
CA GLY A 179 41.73 7.89 -4.63
C GLY A 179 41.71 8.83 -3.43
N ARG A 180 42.42 9.97 -3.52
CA ARG A 180 42.42 11.03 -2.50
C ARG A 180 41.32 12.03 -2.78
N THR A 181 40.69 12.53 -1.72
CA THR A 181 39.59 13.49 -1.84
C THR A 181 40.06 14.82 -2.44
N THR A 182 39.44 15.22 -3.56
CA THR A 182 39.70 16.46 -4.32
C THR A 182 38.61 17.52 -4.15
N PHE A 183 37.42 17.11 -3.71
CA PHE A 183 36.27 17.97 -3.50
C PHE A 183 35.30 17.33 -2.50
N VAL A 184 34.58 18.13 -1.71
CA VAL A 184 33.48 17.70 -0.82
C VAL A 184 32.43 18.81 -0.78
N ASN A 185 31.14 18.48 -0.89
CA ASN A 185 30.05 19.46 -0.74
C ASN A 185 29.56 19.58 0.73
N PRO A 186 28.84 20.66 1.10
CA PRO A 186 28.38 20.87 2.47
C PRO A 186 27.34 19.85 2.98
N ALA A 187 26.70 19.08 2.09
CA ALA A 187 25.86 17.95 2.50
C ALA A 187 26.72 16.77 2.96
N ALA A 188 27.78 16.44 2.22
CA ALA A 188 28.74 15.40 2.60
C ALA A 188 29.48 15.74 3.90
N GLU A 189 29.89 16.99 4.11
CA GLU A 189 30.49 17.42 5.39
C GLU A 189 29.55 17.16 6.58
N ARG A 190 28.26 17.51 6.45
CA ARG A 190 27.25 17.28 7.49
C ARG A 190 26.95 15.81 7.74
N MET A 191 26.91 14.99 6.68
CA MET A 191 26.67 13.55 6.80
C MET A 191 27.87 12.82 7.40
N LEU A 192 29.09 13.10 6.93
CA LEU A 192 30.30 12.40 7.36
C LEU A 192 30.92 12.97 8.65
N GLY A 193 30.52 14.18 9.08
CA GLY A 193 31.07 14.85 10.27
C GLY A 193 32.51 15.33 10.10
N TRP A 194 33.04 15.30 8.88
CA TRP A 194 34.36 15.80 8.51
C TRP A 194 34.25 17.15 7.81
N ARG A 195 35.21 18.04 8.06
CA ARG A 195 35.32 19.29 7.30
C ARG A 195 36.08 19.08 6.00
N TYR A 196 35.80 19.90 4.99
CA TYR A 196 36.49 19.95 3.71
C TYR A 196 38.03 20.00 3.90
N ASP A 197 38.53 20.94 4.69
CA ASP A 197 39.96 21.11 4.96
C ASP A 197 40.62 19.93 5.68
N GLU A 198 39.84 19.05 6.30
CA GLU A 198 40.34 17.83 6.95
C GLU A 198 40.34 16.62 6.01
N LEU A 199 39.37 16.53 5.08
CA LEU A 199 39.23 15.42 4.13
C LEU A 199 40.15 15.56 2.91
N MET A 200 40.43 16.78 2.48
CA MET A 200 41.24 17.05 1.28
C MET A 200 42.60 16.33 1.29
N GLY A 201 42.92 15.63 0.19
CA GLY A 201 44.15 14.87 0.04
C GLY A 201 44.22 13.54 0.81
N ARG A 202 43.23 13.20 1.65
CA ARG A 202 43.13 11.88 2.30
C ARG A 202 42.50 10.85 1.37
N VAL A 203 42.94 9.60 1.47
CA VAL A 203 42.34 8.47 0.73
C VAL A 203 40.95 8.17 1.29
N ALA A 204 39.90 8.45 0.50
CA ALA A 204 38.51 8.40 0.94
C ALA A 204 38.12 7.04 1.57
N HIS A 205 38.53 5.93 0.94
CA HIS A 205 38.32 4.56 1.43
C HIS A 205 38.75 4.37 2.88
N ARG A 206 39.92 4.92 3.25
CA ARG A 206 40.53 4.71 4.58
C ARG A 206 39.87 5.52 5.68
N VAL A 207 38.99 6.45 5.35
CA VAL A 207 38.41 7.42 6.29
C VAL A 207 36.93 7.18 6.52
N MET A 208 36.18 6.79 5.48
CA MET A 208 34.72 6.61 5.59
C MET A 208 34.17 5.30 5.00
N HIS A 209 34.99 4.45 4.38
CA HIS A 209 34.53 3.21 3.71
C HIS A 209 35.47 2.01 3.96
N HIS A 210 36.09 1.96 5.14
CA HIS A 210 37.17 1.01 5.44
C HIS A 210 36.68 -0.37 5.90
N SER A 211 35.41 -0.50 6.28
CA SER A 211 34.81 -1.73 6.80
C SER A 211 33.31 -1.77 6.55
N HIS A 212 32.75 -2.97 6.45
CA HIS A 212 31.31 -3.20 6.44
C HIS A 212 30.69 -2.99 7.84
N GLU A 213 29.36 -2.98 7.94
CA GLU A 213 28.60 -2.81 9.19
C GLU A 213 29.02 -3.83 10.28
N ASP A 214 29.32 -5.06 9.88
CA ASP A 214 29.75 -6.16 10.76
C ASP A 214 31.20 -6.00 11.31
N GLY A 215 31.89 -4.93 10.92
CA GLY A 215 33.28 -4.65 11.30
C GLY A 215 34.34 -5.38 10.49
N THR A 216 33.97 -6.18 9.47
CA THR A 216 34.94 -6.78 8.56
C THR A 216 35.58 -5.71 7.67
N LEU A 217 36.89 -5.82 7.43
CA LEU A 217 37.63 -4.86 6.62
C LEU A 217 37.17 -4.92 5.16
N TYR A 218 36.79 -3.78 4.58
CA TYR A 218 36.43 -3.67 3.17
C TYR A 218 37.72 -3.47 2.33
N PRO A 219 38.12 -4.42 1.47
CA PRO A 219 39.34 -4.25 0.66
C PRO A 219 39.16 -3.18 -0.44
N LEU A 220 40.14 -2.30 -0.59
CA LEU A 220 40.21 -1.28 -1.66
C LEU A 220 39.98 -1.84 -3.08
N LYS A 221 40.35 -3.10 -3.33
CA LYS A 221 40.15 -3.77 -4.63
C LYS A 221 38.70 -4.17 -4.91
N GLU A 222 37.87 -4.27 -3.88
CA GLU A 222 36.47 -4.70 -3.94
C GLU A 222 35.50 -3.52 -3.77
N CYS A 223 36.02 -2.32 -3.49
CA CYS A 223 35.24 -1.10 -3.40
C CYS A 223 34.68 -0.64 -4.78
N PRO A 224 33.35 -0.50 -4.94
CA PRO A 224 32.71 -0.02 -6.17
C PRO A 224 33.10 1.41 -6.56
N ILE A 225 33.41 2.27 -5.58
CA ILE A 225 33.94 3.63 -5.84
C ILE A 225 35.23 3.56 -6.66
N TYR A 226 36.12 2.61 -6.34
CA TYR A 226 37.40 2.38 -7.02
C TYR A 226 37.27 1.42 -8.21
N ALA A 227 36.13 0.74 -8.38
CA ALA A 227 35.84 -0.02 -9.60
C ALA A 227 35.60 0.94 -10.77
N ALA A 228 34.81 2.00 -10.56
CA ALA A 228 34.53 3.04 -11.55
C ALA A 228 35.79 3.68 -12.17
N PHE A 229 36.86 3.84 -11.38
CA PHE A 229 38.17 4.29 -11.86
C PHE A 229 38.85 3.25 -12.78
N ARG A 230 38.76 1.95 -12.44
CA ARG A 230 39.47 0.86 -13.14
C ARG A 230 38.83 0.46 -14.46
N ASP A 231 37.50 0.52 -14.55
CA ASP A 231 36.74 0.09 -15.72
C ASP A 231 36.07 1.25 -16.49
N GLY A 232 36.22 2.49 -16.01
CA GLY A 232 35.63 3.68 -16.64
C GLY A 232 34.11 3.67 -16.67
N SER A 233 33.46 2.84 -15.85
CA SER A 233 32.01 2.64 -15.84
C SER A 233 31.34 3.28 -14.62
N VAL A 234 30.03 3.52 -14.70
CA VAL A 234 29.25 4.04 -13.57
C VAL A 234 28.84 2.88 -12.66
N HIS A 235 29.20 2.96 -11.39
CA HIS A 235 28.81 1.95 -10.37
C HIS A 235 27.74 2.52 -9.45
N ARG A 236 26.65 1.77 -9.26
CA ARG A 236 25.55 2.12 -8.35
C ARG A 236 25.42 1.05 -7.27
N VAL A 237 25.31 1.48 -6.02
CA VAL A 237 25.22 0.61 -4.85
C VAL A 237 24.02 1.04 -4.03
N GLY A 238 23.03 0.16 -3.90
CA GLY A 238 21.75 0.47 -3.25
C GLY A 238 21.83 0.46 -1.71
N GLU A 239 22.67 -0.40 -1.15
CA GLU A 239 22.89 -0.55 0.30
C GLU A 239 24.38 -0.79 0.55
N ASP A 240 25.03 0.12 1.27
CA ASP A 240 26.41 0.04 1.75
C ASP A 240 26.53 0.86 3.06
N TRP A 241 27.69 0.92 3.69
CA TRP A 241 27.87 1.53 5.00
C TRP A 241 29.01 2.57 5.03
N PHE A 242 28.69 3.81 5.37
CA PHE A 242 29.68 4.88 5.52
C PHE A 242 29.92 5.24 6.99
N TRP A 243 31.16 5.60 7.30
CA TRP A 243 31.63 5.91 8.66
C TRP A 243 31.85 7.42 8.84
N ARG A 244 31.30 7.96 9.92
CA ARG A 244 31.47 9.35 10.36
C ARG A 244 32.76 9.53 11.16
N LYS A 245 33.22 10.77 11.28
CA LYS A 245 34.45 11.13 12.02
C LYS A 245 34.48 10.68 13.48
N ASP A 246 33.32 10.57 14.12
CA ASP A 246 33.17 10.12 15.51
C ASP A 246 33.17 8.59 15.68
N GLY A 247 33.26 7.84 14.57
CA GLY A 247 33.22 6.38 14.55
C GLY A 247 31.81 5.79 14.48
N SER A 248 30.76 6.60 14.46
CA SER A 248 29.41 6.12 14.15
C SER A 248 29.28 5.83 12.64
N GLY A 249 28.56 4.78 12.28
CA GLY A 249 28.29 4.43 10.89
C GLY A 249 26.82 4.61 10.52
N PHE A 250 26.53 4.73 9.23
CA PHE A 250 25.17 4.88 8.72
C PHE A 250 25.00 4.22 7.34
N PRO A 251 23.82 3.65 7.03
CA PRO A 251 23.54 3.07 5.74
C PRO A 251 23.45 4.15 4.66
N VAL A 252 24.03 3.86 3.50
CA VAL A 252 24.04 4.75 2.35
C VAL A 252 23.65 4.04 1.05
N GLU A 253 22.98 4.78 0.19
CA GLU A 253 22.87 4.51 -1.24
C GLU A 253 23.84 5.45 -1.97
N TYR A 254 24.65 4.96 -2.91
CA TYR A 254 25.57 5.82 -3.66
C TYR A 254 25.79 5.43 -5.12
N THR A 255 26.26 6.40 -5.91
CA THR A 255 26.69 6.24 -7.29
C THR A 255 28.09 6.84 -7.46
N SER A 256 29.03 6.05 -7.98
CA SER A 256 30.36 6.51 -8.41
C SER A 256 30.39 6.68 -9.93
N THR A 257 30.74 7.88 -10.39
CA THR A 257 30.83 8.25 -11.81
C THR A 257 32.25 8.72 -12.12
N PRO A 258 32.97 8.10 -13.08
CA PRO A 258 34.34 8.49 -13.40
C PRO A 258 34.39 9.85 -14.09
N ILE A 259 35.42 10.64 -13.75
CA ILE A 259 35.78 11.89 -14.42
C ILE A 259 36.77 11.55 -15.52
N MET A 260 36.43 11.86 -16.76
CA MET A 260 37.24 11.54 -17.94
C MET A 260 37.90 12.80 -18.51
N ASP A 261 39.21 12.77 -18.71
CA ASP A 261 39.95 13.76 -19.51
C ASP A 261 40.65 13.07 -20.67
N ASN A 262 40.48 13.57 -21.89
CA ASN A 262 41.07 13.01 -23.12
C ASN A 262 40.93 11.46 -23.23
N GLY A 263 39.80 10.91 -22.80
CA GLY A 263 39.52 9.46 -22.80
C GLY A 263 40.15 8.65 -21.66
N HIS A 264 40.85 9.29 -20.71
CA HIS A 264 41.48 8.65 -19.56
C HIS A 264 40.74 9.03 -18.26
N PRO A 265 40.53 8.10 -17.32
CA PRO A 265 39.94 8.41 -16.02
C PRO A 265 40.95 9.17 -15.16
N VAL A 266 40.64 10.42 -14.80
CA VAL A 266 41.47 11.29 -13.95
C VAL A 266 40.96 11.35 -12.50
N GLY A 267 39.80 10.78 -12.23
CA GLY A 267 39.18 10.74 -10.91
C GLY A 267 37.78 10.14 -10.95
N ALA A 268 37.03 10.29 -9.87
CA ALA A 268 35.61 9.95 -9.80
C ALA A 268 34.83 10.93 -8.92
N VAL A 269 33.57 11.18 -9.27
CA VAL A 269 32.59 11.84 -8.40
C VAL A 269 31.69 10.78 -7.78
N VAL A 270 31.59 10.78 -6.46
CA VAL A 270 30.66 9.94 -5.71
C VAL A 270 29.53 10.82 -5.18
N VAL A 271 28.30 10.43 -5.50
CA VAL A 271 27.08 11.02 -4.95
C VAL A 271 26.43 9.98 -4.04
N PHE A 272 26.16 10.33 -2.79
CA PHE A 272 25.64 9.42 -1.77
C PHE A 272 24.52 10.03 -0.93
N ARG A 273 23.67 9.17 -0.39
CA ARG A 273 22.46 9.55 0.36
C ARG A 273 22.33 8.71 1.62
N ASP A 274 22.11 9.38 2.75
CA ASP A 274 21.81 8.73 4.04
C ASP A 274 20.44 8.03 3.96
N MET A 275 20.45 6.71 4.18
CA MET A 275 19.28 5.84 4.07
C MET A 275 18.61 5.54 5.43
N SER A 276 19.19 6.03 6.55
CA SER A 276 18.76 5.69 7.91
C SER A 276 17.27 5.93 8.15
N SER A 277 16.77 7.11 7.78
CA SER A 277 15.36 7.48 7.94
C SER A 277 14.42 6.63 7.08
N ARG A 278 14.88 6.20 5.89
CA ARG A 278 14.07 5.38 4.96
C ARG A 278 13.98 3.94 5.46
N MET A 279 15.09 3.36 5.91
CA MET A 279 15.12 2.01 6.48
C MET A 279 14.32 1.94 7.78
N GLN A 280 14.43 2.94 8.66
CA GLN A 280 13.64 3.00 9.89
C GLN A 280 12.14 3.09 9.61
N ALA A 281 11.71 4.00 8.73
CA ALA A 281 10.30 4.13 8.34
C ALA A 281 9.76 2.86 7.65
N GLN A 282 10.57 2.18 6.84
CA GLN A 282 10.20 0.92 6.21
C GLN A 282 10.03 -0.22 7.24
N LYS A 283 10.89 -0.26 8.27
CA LYS A 283 10.80 -1.22 9.37
C LYS A 283 9.57 -0.98 10.24
N GLU A 284 9.29 0.27 10.61
CA GLU A 284 8.10 0.68 11.36
C GLU A 284 6.81 0.34 10.58
N LEU A 285 6.78 0.63 9.28
CA LEU A 285 5.65 0.27 8.41
C LEU A 285 5.44 -1.25 8.35
N HIS A 286 6.51 -2.05 8.26
CA HIS A 286 6.39 -3.51 8.22
C HIS A 286 5.79 -4.05 9.53
N GLN A 287 6.29 -3.59 10.68
CA GLN A 287 5.76 -3.98 12.00
C GLN A 287 4.29 -3.56 12.19
N ALA A 288 3.92 -2.35 11.75
CA ALA A 288 2.54 -1.89 11.82
C ALA A 288 1.59 -2.69 10.91
N LEU A 289 2.06 -3.15 9.75
CA LEU A 289 1.29 -4.01 8.86
C LEU A 289 1.08 -5.42 9.44
N GLU A 290 2.11 -6.02 10.06
CA GLU A 290 1.99 -7.30 10.79
C GLU A 290 0.99 -7.20 11.96
N GLU A 291 1.02 -6.10 12.72
CA GLU A 291 0.06 -5.84 13.80
C GLU A 291 -1.37 -5.70 13.26
N VAL A 292 -1.57 -4.94 12.18
CA VAL A 292 -2.89 -4.81 11.53
C VAL A 292 -3.40 -6.14 10.99
N GLU A 293 -2.55 -6.96 10.39
CA GLU A 293 -2.94 -8.28 9.85
C GLU A 293 -3.35 -9.25 10.97
N THR A 294 -2.60 -9.30 12.07
CA THR A 294 -2.94 -10.14 13.24
C THR A 294 -4.22 -9.69 13.94
N LEU A 295 -4.42 -8.38 14.11
CA LEU A 295 -5.66 -7.80 14.66
C LEU A 295 -6.86 -8.07 13.74
N LYS A 296 -6.69 -7.90 12.43
CA LYS A 296 -7.72 -8.20 11.43
C LYS A 296 -8.11 -9.68 11.46
N HIS A 297 -7.14 -10.59 11.47
CA HIS A 297 -7.43 -12.03 11.51
C HIS A 297 -8.17 -12.43 12.80
N ARG A 298 -7.79 -11.83 13.94
CA ARG A 298 -8.52 -12.01 15.21
C ARG A 298 -9.96 -11.52 15.11
N LEU A 299 -10.19 -10.34 14.55
CA LEU A 299 -11.53 -9.78 14.32
C LEU A 299 -12.35 -10.61 13.33
N GLU A 300 -11.74 -11.19 12.29
CA GLU A 300 -12.44 -12.07 11.35
C GLU A 300 -12.87 -13.39 12.01
N ILE A 301 -12.03 -13.99 12.85
CA ILE A 301 -12.40 -15.16 13.66
C ILE A 301 -13.49 -14.80 14.66
N GLU A 302 -13.37 -13.69 15.37
CA GLU A 302 -14.34 -13.22 16.36
C GLU A 302 -15.69 -12.89 15.71
N ASN A 303 -15.70 -12.27 14.53
CA ASN A 303 -16.93 -11.94 13.80
C ASN A 303 -17.58 -13.18 13.16
N ALA A 304 -16.79 -14.12 12.61
CA ALA A 304 -17.32 -15.42 12.16
C ALA A 304 -17.94 -16.21 13.33
N TYR A 305 -17.27 -16.21 14.49
CA TYR A 305 -17.77 -16.84 15.71
C TYR A 305 -19.03 -16.14 16.26
N LEU A 306 -19.07 -14.80 16.29
CA LEU A 306 -20.26 -14.04 16.69
C LEU A 306 -21.42 -14.23 15.70
N GLN A 307 -21.16 -14.47 14.42
CA GLN A 307 -22.20 -14.83 13.44
C GLN A 307 -22.74 -16.25 13.67
N GLU A 308 -21.87 -17.23 13.98
CA GLU A 308 -22.30 -18.55 14.46
C GLU A 308 -23.13 -18.43 15.75
N GLU A 309 -22.67 -17.65 16.73
CA GLU A 309 -23.34 -17.43 18.01
C GLU A 309 -24.71 -16.75 17.82
N LEU A 310 -24.81 -15.66 17.05
CA LEU A 310 -26.08 -15.01 16.72
C LEU A 310 -27.03 -15.96 15.98
N SER A 311 -26.53 -16.76 15.03
CA SER A 311 -27.36 -17.75 14.33
C SER A 311 -27.90 -18.82 15.29
N ALA A 312 -27.12 -19.20 16.32
CA ALA A 312 -27.56 -20.08 17.39
C ALA A 312 -28.54 -19.38 18.36
N GLU A 313 -28.34 -18.10 18.70
CA GLU A 313 -29.24 -17.34 19.57
C GLU A 313 -30.69 -17.32 19.03
N TYR A 314 -30.86 -17.19 17.71
CA TYR A 314 -32.17 -17.29 17.06
C TYR A 314 -32.85 -18.67 17.19
N HIS A 315 -32.10 -19.73 17.48
CA HIS A 315 -32.63 -21.10 17.59
C HIS A 315 -32.92 -21.55 19.03
N PHE A 316 -32.29 -20.92 20.04
CA PHE A 316 -32.40 -21.34 21.44
C PHE A 316 -33.13 -20.30 22.30
N HIS A 317 -34.21 -20.71 22.95
CA HIS A 317 -35.04 -19.87 23.82
C HIS A 317 -35.01 -20.41 25.27
N GLU A 318 -35.69 -19.76 26.21
CA GLU A 318 -35.67 -20.12 27.64
C GLU A 318 -36.09 -21.58 27.91
N ILE A 319 -35.71 -22.12 29.08
CA ILE A 319 -36.08 -23.48 29.48
C ILE A 319 -37.59 -23.53 29.78
N VAL A 320 -38.38 -23.95 28.79
CA VAL A 320 -39.84 -24.12 28.91
C VAL A 320 -40.16 -25.40 29.70
N GLY A 321 -40.93 -25.25 30.77
CA GLY A 321 -41.50 -26.34 31.55
C GLY A 321 -41.99 -25.90 32.93
N GLN A 322 -43.00 -26.57 33.47
CA GLN A 322 -43.54 -26.38 34.81
C GLN A 322 -43.42 -27.62 35.71
N SER A 323 -42.98 -28.76 35.18
CA SER A 323 -42.76 -29.98 35.98
C SER A 323 -41.73 -29.74 37.10
N ASP A 324 -41.86 -30.50 38.19
CA ASP A 324 -40.90 -30.43 39.30
C ASP A 324 -39.49 -30.89 38.91
N ALA A 325 -39.37 -31.71 37.84
CA ALA A 325 -38.09 -32.03 37.21
C ALA A 325 -37.41 -30.78 36.63
N VAL A 326 -38.11 -29.99 35.81
CA VAL A 326 -37.57 -28.76 35.21
C VAL A 326 -37.29 -27.70 36.29
N LYS A 327 -38.20 -27.49 37.25
CA LYS A 327 -37.96 -26.62 38.41
C LYS A 327 -36.72 -27.05 39.20
N GLY A 328 -36.50 -28.35 39.36
CA GLY A 328 -35.31 -28.92 40.01
C GLY A 328 -34.02 -28.58 39.27
N ILE A 329 -34.01 -28.69 37.94
CA ILE A 329 -32.89 -28.28 37.09
C ILE A 329 -32.63 -26.77 37.24
N VAL A 330 -33.66 -25.92 37.11
CA VAL A 330 -33.51 -24.46 37.25
C VAL A 330 -32.94 -24.05 38.61
N ARG A 331 -33.37 -24.68 39.71
CA ARG A 331 -32.77 -24.45 41.04
C ARG A 331 -31.30 -24.85 41.09
N ARG A 332 -30.91 -25.98 40.50
CA ARG A 332 -29.51 -26.43 40.43
C ARG A 332 -28.66 -25.47 39.59
N ILE A 333 -29.19 -24.98 38.48
CA ILE A 333 -28.54 -23.94 37.66
C ILE A 333 -28.26 -22.69 38.51
N GLY A 334 -29.27 -22.16 39.21
CA GLY A 334 -29.10 -20.99 40.07
C GLY A 334 -28.10 -21.15 41.22
N LEU A 335 -27.86 -22.38 41.69
CA LEU A 335 -26.83 -22.67 42.71
C LEU A 335 -25.40 -22.71 42.14
N VAL A 336 -25.21 -23.21 40.93
CA VAL A 336 -23.87 -23.42 40.34
C VAL A 336 -23.43 -22.29 39.42
N ALA A 337 -24.37 -21.56 38.81
CA ALA A 337 -24.07 -20.47 37.88
C ALA A 337 -23.12 -19.40 38.46
N PRO A 338 -23.26 -18.88 39.70
CA PRO A 338 -22.34 -17.90 40.29
C PRO A 338 -21.02 -18.50 40.82
N THR A 339 -20.62 -19.69 40.35
CA THR A 339 -19.38 -20.35 40.77
C THR A 339 -18.53 -20.75 39.56
N ASP A 340 -17.21 -20.81 39.71
CA ASP A 340 -16.31 -21.35 38.68
C ASP A 340 -16.27 -22.89 38.63
N ALA A 341 -17.21 -23.58 39.31
CA ALA A 341 -17.24 -25.04 39.33
C ALA A 341 -17.55 -25.63 37.94
N ASN A 342 -16.85 -26.72 37.61
CA ASN A 342 -17.14 -27.54 36.44
C ASN A 342 -18.50 -28.23 36.60
N VAL A 343 -19.30 -28.20 35.54
CA VAL A 343 -20.63 -28.82 35.52
C VAL A 343 -20.66 -29.97 34.54
N LEU A 344 -21.19 -31.12 34.97
CA LEU A 344 -21.46 -32.25 34.08
C LEU A 344 -22.97 -32.41 33.89
N VAL A 345 -23.44 -32.19 32.66
CA VAL A 345 -24.84 -32.35 32.25
C VAL A 345 -25.03 -33.73 31.63
N THR A 346 -25.61 -34.65 32.38
CA THR A 346 -25.93 -36.00 31.89
C THR A 346 -27.35 -36.06 31.34
N GLY A 347 -27.60 -36.87 30.32
CA GLY A 347 -28.95 -37.17 29.86
C GLY A 347 -29.04 -37.55 28.39
N GLU A 348 -30.16 -38.16 28.01
CA GLU A 348 -30.38 -38.70 26.67
C GLU A 348 -30.24 -37.63 25.56
N SER A 349 -30.07 -38.10 24.33
CA SER A 349 -30.08 -37.21 23.16
C SER A 349 -31.45 -36.53 23.02
N GLY A 350 -31.45 -35.29 22.52
CA GLY A 350 -32.66 -34.49 22.35
C GLY A 350 -33.34 -33.98 23.64
N THR A 351 -32.75 -34.14 24.82
CA THR A 351 -33.37 -33.68 26.10
C THR A 351 -33.22 -32.18 26.40
N GLY A 352 -32.31 -31.48 25.69
CA GLY A 352 -32.03 -30.04 25.91
C GLY A 352 -30.77 -29.74 26.75
N LYS A 353 -29.79 -30.66 26.82
CA LYS A 353 -28.52 -30.46 27.56
C LYS A 353 -27.81 -29.13 27.23
N GLU A 354 -27.87 -28.72 25.97
CA GLU A 354 -27.29 -27.46 25.49
C GLU A 354 -28.00 -26.21 26.06
N LEU A 355 -29.33 -26.23 26.15
CA LEU A 355 -30.11 -25.16 26.79
C LEU A 355 -29.74 -25.01 28.27
N ILE A 356 -29.50 -26.14 28.95
CA ILE A 356 -29.01 -26.15 30.34
C ILE A 356 -27.62 -25.49 30.41
N ALA A 357 -26.70 -25.80 29.50
CA ALA A 357 -25.37 -25.18 29.45
C ALA A 357 -25.42 -23.67 29.20
N ARG A 358 -26.24 -23.20 28.24
CA ARG A 358 -26.43 -21.77 27.98
C ARG A 358 -27.06 -21.05 29.17
N ALA A 359 -28.06 -21.65 29.83
CA ALA A 359 -28.68 -21.09 31.02
C ALA A 359 -27.71 -20.97 32.22
N ILE A 360 -26.81 -21.94 32.42
CA ILE A 360 -25.73 -21.84 33.42
C ILE A 360 -24.80 -20.67 33.12
N HIS A 361 -24.41 -20.50 31.85
CA HIS A 361 -23.53 -19.42 31.43
C HIS A 361 -24.21 -18.04 31.58
N GLN A 362 -25.44 -17.88 31.11
CA GLN A 362 -26.21 -16.62 31.21
C GLN A 362 -26.49 -16.20 32.66
N ALA A 363 -26.66 -17.16 33.57
CA ALA A 363 -26.85 -16.89 34.99
C ALA A 363 -25.52 -16.72 35.77
N SER A 364 -24.37 -16.70 35.11
CA SER A 364 -23.04 -16.61 35.73
C SER A 364 -22.42 -15.22 35.66
N ASP A 365 -21.39 -14.99 36.48
CA ASP A 365 -20.55 -13.79 36.42
C ASP A 365 -19.77 -13.66 35.09
N ARG A 366 -19.73 -14.73 34.28
CA ARG A 366 -19.11 -14.77 32.94
C ARG A 366 -20.12 -14.60 31.79
N ARG A 367 -21.38 -14.24 32.05
CA ARG A 367 -22.42 -14.07 31.01
C ARG A 367 -22.09 -13.07 29.89
N ASP A 368 -21.23 -12.09 30.20
CA ASP A 368 -20.79 -11.02 29.30
C ASP A 368 -19.44 -11.38 28.61
N ARG A 369 -19.08 -12.68 28.60
CA ARG A 369 -17.85 -13.28 28.04
C ARG A 369 -18.24 -14.43 27.09
N PRO A 370 -17.39 -14.83 26.12
CA PRO A 370 -17.76 -15.83 25.12
C PRO A 370 -18.11 -17.21 25.74
N LEU A 371 -19.14 -17.86 25.18
CA LEU A 371 -19.52 -19.25 25.44
C LEU A 371 -19.04 -20.14 24.29
N ILE A 372 -17.74 -20.43 24.22
CA ILE A 372 -17.19 -21.27 23.14
C ILE A 372 -17.82 -22.67 23.21
N ARG A 373 -18.39 -23.13 22.11
CA ARG A 373 -19.06 -24.42 22.00
C ARG A 373 -18.25 -25.38 21.16
N VAL A 374 -18.19 -26.64 21.58
CA VAL A 374 -17.54 -27.72 20.84
C VAL A 374 -18.38 -28.98 20.96
N ASN A 375 -18.78 -29.56 19.82
CA ASN A 375 -19.34 -30.90 19.77
C ASN A 375 -18.19 -31.89 19.50
N CYS A 376 -17.88 -32.74 20.47
CA CYS A 376 -16.76 -33.68 20.40
C CYS A 376 -16.97 -34.76 19.31
N ALA A 377 -18.21 -35.16 19.03
CA ALA A 377 -18.53 -36.18 18.03
C ALA A 377 -18.40 -35.70 16.58
N ALA A 378 -18.49 -34.38 16.35
CA ALA A 378 -18.37 -33.78 15.03
C ALA A 378 -16.91 -33.65 14.54
N ILE A 379 -15.92 -33.80 15.42
CA ILE A 379 -14.51 -33.56 15.12
C ILE A 379 -13.79 -34.88 14.82
N PRO A 380 -13.16 -35.05 13.64
CA PRO A 380 -12.33 -36.21 13.35
C PRO A 380 -11.19 -36.38 14.37
N LYS A 381 -10.92 -37.62 14.80
CA LYS A 381 -9.94 -37.91 15.86
C LYS A 381 -8.56 -37.29 15.60
N ASP A 382 -8.10 -37.31 14.35
CA ASP A 382 -6.81 -36.76 13.92
C ASP A 382 -6.74 -35.22 14.00
N LEU A 383 -7.88 -34.54 13.93
CA LEU A 383 -7.99 -33.07 14.02
C LEU A 383 -8.36 -32.58 15.43
N PHE A 384 -8.77 -33.49 16.32
CA PHE A 384 -9.28 -33.16 17.65
C PHE A 384 -8.28 -32.34 18.47
N GLU A 385 -7.01 -32.75 18.47
CA GLU A 385 -5.96 -32.04 19.20
C GLU A 385 -5.73 -30.62 18.63
N SER A 386 -5.71 -30.49 17.30
CA SER A 386 -5.55 -29.22 16.61
C SER A 386 -6.73 -28.26 16.82
N GLU A 387 -7.97 -28.74 16.85
CA GLU A 387 -9.13 -27.88 17.14
C GLU A 387 -9.09 -27.38 18.59
N PHE A 388 -8.84 -28.26 19.57
CA PHE A 388 -8.91 -27.90 20.99
C PHE A 388 -7.76 -27.01 21.44
N PHE A 389 -6.52 -27.35 21.10
CA PHE A 389 -5.32 -26.71 21.60
C PHE A 389 -4.65 -25.77 20.59
N GLY A 390 -5.02 -25.82 19.31
CA GLY A 390 -4.39 -25.04 18.25
C GLY A 390 -3.04 -25.63 17.82
N HIS A 391 -2.47 -25.09 16.74
CA HIS A 391 -1.18 -25.53 16.21
C HIS A 391 -0.35 -24.35 15.70
N VAL A 392 0.96 -24.54 15.64
CA VAL A 392 1.88 -23.65 14.92
C VAL A 392 2.14 -24.16 13.51
N LYS A 393 2.52 -23.26 12.60
CA LYS A 393 2.90 -23.59 11.22
C LYS A 393 3.96 -24.69 11.18
N GLY A 394 3.72 -25.72 10.38
CA GLY A 394 4.62 -26.88 10.25
C GLY A 394 4.48 -27.96 11.32
N ALA A 395 3.54 -27.86 12.26
CA ALA A 395 3.32 -28.87 13.31
C ALA A 395 2.95 -30.27 12.76
N PHE A 396 2.27 -30.33 11.60
CA PHE A 396 1.94 -31.56 10.89
C PHE A 396 1.81 -31.31 9.37
N THR A 397 1.70 -32.38 8.58
CA THR A 397 1.50 -32.30 7.13
C THR A 397 0.16 -31.66 6.78
N GLY A 398 0.18 -30.38 6.44
CA GLY A 398 -1.03 -29.57 6.17
C GLY A 398 -1.15 -28.30 7.05
N ALA A 399 -0.29 -28.13 8.06
CA ALA A 399 -0.23 -26.93 8.89
C ALA A 399 0.46 -25.75 8.16
N PHE A 400 -0.23 -25.16 7.17
CA PHE A 400 0.31 -24.06 6.33
C PHE A 400 0.43 -22.71 7.08
N SER A 401 -0.38 -22.51 8.12
CA SER A 401 -0.41 -21.33 8.98
C SER A 401 -0.54 -21.74 10.45
N ASP A 402 -0.37 -20.80 11.37
CA ASP A 402 -0.78 -20.97 12.76
C ASP A 402 -2.31 -21.03 12.87
N ARG A 403 -2.82 -21.72 13.89
CA ARG A 403 -4.26 -21.75 14.22
C ARG A 403 -4.48 -21.73 15.72
N VAL A 404 -5.37 -20.83 16.17
CA VAL A 404 -5.79 -20.69 17.57
C VAL A 404 -6.76 -21.81 17.95
N GLY A 405 -6.58 -22.41 19.14
CA GLY A 405 -7.43 -23.49 19.65
C GLY A 405 -8.67 -23.00 20.40
N ARG A 406 -9.69 -23.87 20.54
CA ARG A 406 -10.93 -23.58 21.27
C ARG A 406 -10.70 -23.16 22.72
N PHE A 407 -9.67 -23.68 23.40
CA PHE A 407 -9.32 -23.24 24.75
C PHE A 407 -8.86 -21.77 24.79
N GLU A 408 -8.03 -21.35 23.84
CA GLU A 408 -7.50 -19.98 23.78
C GLU A 408 -8.58 -18.97 23.36
N LEU A 409 -9.53 -19.39 22.53
CA LEU A 409 -10.76 -18.62 22.23
C LEU A 409 -11.68 -18.47 23.44
N ALA A 410 -11.65 -19.42 24.39
CA ALA A 410 -12.50 -19.43 25.57
C ALA A 410 -11.87 -18.72 26.78
N ASP A 411 -10.71 -18.07 26.62
CA ASP A 411 -9.99 -17.45 27.75
C ASP A 411 -10.80 -16.32 28.41
N GLY A 412 -10.92 -16.40 29.74
CA GLY A 412 -11.82 -15.55 30.54
C GLY A 412 -13.32 -15.84 30.35
N GLY A 413 -13.70 -16.77 29.46
CA GLY A 413 -15.07 -17.14 29.13
C GLY A 413 -15.48 -18.51 29.67
N THR A 414 -16.37 -19.18 28.93
CA THR A 414 -16.87 -20.53 29.23
C THR A 414 -16.70 -21.43 28.02
N LEU A 415 -16.29 -22.68 28.22
CA LEU A 415 -16.20 -23.71 27.19
C LEU A 415 -17.26 -24.79 27.44
N PHE A 416 -18.18 -24.95 26.48
CA PHE A 416 -19.16 -26.01 26.47
C PHE A 416 -18.68 -27.19 25.60
N LEU A 417 -18.50 -28.35 26.22
CA LEU A 417 -18.08 -29.61 25.60
C LEU A 417 -19.27 -30.56 25.50
N ASP A 418 -19.95 -30.57 24.35
CA ASP A 418 -21.00 -31.56 24.10
C ASP A 418 -20.40 -32.91 23.68
N GLU A 419 -21.09 -33.98 24.06
CA GLU A 419 -20.70 -35.38 23.86
C GLU A 419 -19.26 -35.69 24.32
N VAL A 420 -18.89 -35.22 25.52
CA VAL A 420 -17.55 -35.39 26.14
C VAL A 420 -17.09 -36.85 26.28
N GLY A 421 -18.01 -37.82 26.18
CA GLY A 421 -17.69 -39.25 26.14
C GLY A 421 -17.00 -39.71 24.85
N GLU A 422 -17.06 -38.93 23.76
CA GLU A 422 -16.42 -39.26 22.47
C GLU A 422 -14.93 -38.84 22.40
N ILE A 423 -14.41 -38.17 23.43
CA ILE A 423 -13.02 -37.67 23.43
C ILE A 423 -12.03 -38.84 23.44
N PRO A 424 -11.09 -38.92 22.47
CA PRO A 424 -10.08 -39.97 22.43
C PRO A 424 -9.28 -40.09 23.74
N LEU A 425 -9.08 -41.32 24.22
CA LEU A 425 -8.44 -41.62 25.52
C LEU A 425 -7.07 -40.95 25.69
N GLU A 426 -6.30 -40.84 24.60
CA GLU A 426 -4.99 -40.20 24.55
C GLU A 426 -5.06 -38.69 24.85
N LEU A 427 -6.13 -38.02 24.41
CA LEU A 427 -6.34 -36.58 24.58
C LEU A 427 -7.01 -36.22 25.91
N GLN A 428 -7.71 -37.17 26.55
CA GLN A 428 -8.28 -36.99 27.90
C GLN A 428 -7.21 -36.58 28.93
N GLY A 429 -5.97 -37.05 28.78
CA GLY A 429 -4.85 -36.63 29.64
C GLY A 429 -4.44 -35.16 29.45
N LYS A 430 -4.49 -34.63 28.22
CA LYS A 430 -4.23 -33.20 27.95
C LYS A 430 -5.37 -32.34 28.47
N LEU A 431 -6.62 -32.74 28.24
CA LEU A 431 -7.80 -32.08 28.79
C LEU A 431 -7.75 -31.99 30.33
N LEU A 432 -7.35 -33.07 31.00
CA LEU A 432 -7.16 -33.08 32.45
C LEU A 432 -6.13 -32.03 32.92
N ARG A 433 -4.98 -31.91 32.24
CA ARG A 433 -3.95 -30.90 32.54
C ARG A 433 -4.49 -29.48 32.45
N VAL A 434 -5.29 -29.16 31.41
CA VAL A 434 -5.92 -27.84 31.31
C VAL A 434 -6.93 -27.60 32.45
N LEU A 435 -7.73 -28.60 32.79
CA LEU A 435 -8.72 -28.50 33.88
C LEU A 435 -8.09 -28.45 35.28
N GLN A 436 -6.85 -28.91 35.46
CA GLN A 436 -6.13 -28.92 36.73
C GLN A 436 -5.24 -27.68 36.89
N ASP A 437 -4.34 -27.47 35.93
CA ASP A 437 -3.26 -26.48 36.00
C ASP A 437 -3.61 -25.14 35.32
N GLN A 438 -4.76 -25.06 34.64
CA GLN A 438 -5.14 -23.92 33.78
C GLN A 438 -4.07 -23.62 32.71
N GLN A 439 -3.40 -24.67 32.20
CA GLN A 439 -2.27 -24.56 31.28
C GLN A 439 -2.36 -25.58 30.14
N PHE A 440 -1.97 -25.17 28.94
CA PHE A 440 -1.87 -26.02 27.75
C PHE A 440 -0.67 -25.64 26.87
N GLU A 441 -0.37 -26.48 25.89
CA GLU A 441 0.69 -26.30 24.87
C GLU A 441 0.05 -26.51 23.50
N ARG A 442 0.37 -25.67 22.50
CA ARG A 442 -0.13 -25.86 21.13
C ARG A 442 0.58 -27.04 20.46
N VAL A 443 -0.06 -27.69 19.49
CA VAL A 443 0.59 -28.75 18.70
C VAL A 443 1.80 -28.16 17.96
N GLY A 444 2.99 -28.71 18.21
CA GLY A 444 4.27 -28.23 17.68
C GLY A 444 4.95 -27.10 18.48
N GLU A 445 4.34 -26.59 19.57
CA GLU A 445 4.90 -25.52 20.39
C GLU A 445 5.20 -26.02 21.82
N ASN A 446 6.48 -26.01 22.23
CA ASN A 446 6.87 -26.36 23.62
C ASN A 446 6.61 -25.22 24.63
N ARG A 447 5.84 -24.19 24.26
CA ARG A 447 5.53 -23.04 25.10
C ARG A 447 4.22 -23.27 25.83
N THR A 448 4.29 -23.40 27.14
CA THR A 448 3.11 -23.47 28.00
C THR A 448 2.40 -22.12 28.03
N ARG A 449 1.08 -22.14 27.82
CA ARG A 449 0.14 -21.00 27.84
C ARG A 449 -0.84 -21.19 28.99
N ALA A 450 -1.04 -20.16 29.80
CA ALA A 450 -2.05 -20.16 30.86
C ALA A 450 -3.40 -19.68 30.31
N VAL A 451 -4.51 -20.22 30.82
CA VAL A 451 -5.87 -19.93 30.32
C VAL A 451 -6.93 -20.09 31.42
N ASN A 452 -7.80 -19.10 31.59
CA ASN A 452 -8.84 -19.10 32.63
C ASN A 452 -10.21 -19.43 32.02
N VAL A 453 -10.50 -20.73 31.84
CA VAL A 453 -11.74 -21.22 31.21
C VAL A 453 -12.61 -21.95 32.23
N ARG A 454 -13.90 -21.58 32.32
CA ARG A 454 -14.91 -22.38 33.00
C ARG A 454 -15.40 -23.49 32.06
N VAL A 455 -15.47 -24.74 32.51
CA VAL A 455 -15.92 -25.85 31.64
C VAL A 455 -17.29 -26.39 32.05
N ILE A 456 -18.18 -26.50 31.06
CA ILE A 456 -19.45 -27.21 31.15
C ILE A 456 -19.37 -28.38 30.17
N ALA A 457 -19.49 -29.60 30.65
CA ALA A 457 -19.46 -30.80 29.82
C ALA A 457 -20.85 -31.45 29.75
N ALA A 458 -21.20 -32.04 28.61
CA ALA A 458 -22.43 -32.78 28.42
C ALA A 458 -22.18 -34.16 27.81
N THR A 459 -23.03 -35.13 28.15
CA THR A 459 -22.95 -36.49 27.61
C THR A 459 -24.30 -37.22 27.66
N ASN A 460 -24.52 -38.11 26.70
CA ASN A 460 -25.57 -39.12 26.66
C ASN A 460 -25.11 -40.51 27.13
N ARG A 461 -23.80 -40.78 27.17
CA ARG A 461 -23.19 -42.04 27.65
C ARG A 461 -23.08 -42.06 29.17
N ASP A 462 -23.19 -43.24 29.78
CA ASP A 462 -22.83 -43.43 31.19
C ASP A 462 -21.31 -43.51 31.34
N LEU A 463 -20.68 -42.39 31.72
CA LEU A 463 -19.24 -42.32 31.93
C LEU A 463 -18.73 -43.32 32.99
N ARG A 464 -19.57 -43.80 33.91
CA ARG A 464 -19.15 -44.81 34.90
C ARG A 464 -18.99 -46.20 34.27
N ALA A 465 -19.80 -46.53 33.26
CA ALA A 465 -19.61 -47.73 32.46
C ALA A 465 -18.37 -47.59 31.57
N GLU A 466 -18.19 -46.44 30.91
CA GLU A 466 -17.01 -46.16 30.06
C GLU A 466 -15.67 -46.22 30.83
N ILE A 467 -15.66 -45.89 32.13
CA ILE A 467 -14.51 -46.08 33.01
C ILE A 467 -14.22 -47.57 33.26
N GLN A 468 -15.26 -48.38 33.49
CA GLN A 468 -15.11 -49.83 33.68
C GLN A 468 -14.60 -50.52 32.39
N GLU A 469 -15.02 -50.03 31.23
CA GLU A 469 -14.56 -50.46 29.92
C GLU A 469 -13.20 -49.87 29.51
N LYS A 470 -12.64 -48.95 30.31
CA LYS A 470 -11.37 -48.22 30.08
C LYS A 470 -11.37 -47.27 28.87
N ASN A 471 -12.54 -46.90 28.36
CA ASN A 471 -12.70 -45.89 27.31
C ASN A 471 -12.58 -44.46 27.87
N PHE A 472 -12.83 -44.27 29.17
CA PHE A 472 -12.77 -42.98 29.84
C PHE A 472 -11.92 -43.03 31.11
N ARG A 473 -11.15 -41.96 31.39
CA ARG A 473 -10.31 -41.87 32.59
C ARG A 473 -11.09 -41.45 33.83
N GLU A 474 -10.86 -42.16 34.93
CA GLU A 474 -11.47 -41.89 36.23
C GLU A 474 -11.09 -40.50 36.81
N ASP A 475 -9.83 -40.07 36.64
CA ASP A 475 -9.35 -38.78 37.11
C ASP A 475 -10.02 -37.58 36.41
N LEU A 476 -10.20 -37.68 35.09
CA LEU A 476 -10.97 -36.71 34.29
C LEU A 476 -12.45 -36.71 34.69
N TYR A 477 -13.05 -37.87 34.93
CA TYR A 477 -14.44 -37.95 35.37
C TYR A 477 -14.67 -37.19 36.67
N PHE A 478 -13.83 -37.39 37.69
CA PHE A 478 -13.97 -36.65 38.94
C PHE A 478 -13.71 -35.14 38.79
N ARG A 479 -12.87 -34.71 37.84
CA ARG A 479 -12.62 -33.28 37.58
C ARG A 479 -13.73 -32.58 36.78
N LEU A 480 -14.49 -33.32 35.97
CA LEU A 480 -15.68 -32.83 35.26
C LEU A 480 -16.94 -32.91 36.12
N ASN A 481 -17.13 -34.01 36.85
CA ASN A 481 -18.31 -34.30 37.66
C ASN A 481 -18.28 -33.62 39.04
N VAL A 482 -17.83 -32.35 39.10
CA VAL A 482 -17.82 -31.55 40.34
C VAL A 482 -19.25 -31.17 40.72
N PHE A 483 -20.09 -30.80 39.74
CA PHE A 483 -21.50 -30.53 39.95
C PHE A 483 -22.38 -31.22 38.88
N PRO A 484 -23.06 -32.34 39.21
CA PRO A 484 -23.91 -33.06 38.26
C PRO A 484 -25.31 -32.47 38.11
N ILE A 485 -25.74 -32.27 36.86
CA ILE A 485 -27.12 -31.92 36.49
C ILE A 485 -27.66 -32.97 35.53
N GLU A 486 -28.75 -33.64 35.92
CA GLU A 486 -29.44 -34.62 35.07
C GLU A 486 -30.50 -33.91 34.22
N SER A 487 -30.38 -34.00 32.91
CA SER A 487 -31.35 -33.55 31.92
C SER A 487 -32.41 -34.64 31.74
N VAL A 488 -33.56 -34.45 32.40
CA VAL A 488 -34.61 -35.47 32.53
C VAL A 488 -35.32 -35.72 31.19
N PRO A 489 -35.46 -37.00 30.75
CA PRO A 489 -36.13 -37.33 29.50
C PRO A 489 -37.63 -37.01 29.51
N LEU A 490 -38.18 -36.71 28.33
CA LEU A 490 -39.53 -36.15 28.15
C LEU A 490 -40.63 -37.05 28.74
N ARG A 491 -40.50 -38.38 28.61
CA ARG A 491 -41.38 -39.38 29.24
C ARG A 491 -41.42 -39.38 30.77
N LYS A 492 -40.48 -38.69 31.45
CA LYS A 492 -40.50 -38.47 32.92
C LYS A 492 -41.04 -37.07 33.29
N ARG A 493 -41.39 -36.23 32.31
CA ARG A 493 -41.95 -34.87 32.48
C ARG A 493 -43.11 -34.61 31.51
N ILE A 494 -44.04 -35.56 31.45
CA ILE A 494 -45.20 -35.57 30.53
C ILE A 494 -46.05 -34.29 30.66
N GLU A 495 -46.08 -33.68 31.85
CA GLU A 495 -46.74 -32.40 32.15
C GLU A 495 -46.23 -31.22 31.30
N ASP A 496 -44.97 -31.26 30.85
CA ASP A 496 -44.37 -30.19 30.03
C ASP A 496 -44.70 -30.31 28.54
N ILE A 497 -45.12 -31.50 28.07
CA ILE A 497 -45.39 -31.77 26.64
C ILE A 497 -46.40 -30.79 26.03
N PRO A 498 -47.55 -30.44 26.67
CA PRO A 498 -48.50 -29.51 26.08
C PRO A 498 -47.93 -28.10 25.87
N MET A 499 -47.10 -27.62 26.81
CA MET A 499 -46.48 -26.30 26.71
C MET A 499 -45.40 -26.28 25.64
N LEU A 500 -44.52 -27.29 25.64
CA LEU A 500 -43.50 -27.46 24.60
C LEU A 500 -44.13 -27.58 23.20
N ALA A 501 -45.21 -28.36 23.07
CA ALA A 501 -45.89 -28.55 21.80
C ALA A 501 -46.54 -27.25 21.28
N GLN A 502 -47.15 -26.45 22.15
CA GLN A 502 -47.71 -25.16 21.77
C GLN A 502 -46.62 -24.17 21.32
N GLU A 503 -45.50 -24.11 22.04
CA GLU A 503 -44.35 -23.26 21.69
C GLU A 503 -43.76 -23.64 20.33
N PHE A 504 -43.52 -24.94 20.08
CA PHE A 504 -43.04 -25.40 18.78
C PHE A 504 -44.04 -25.16 17.65
N LEU A 505 -45.35 -25.27 17.92
CA LEU A 505 -46.39 -24.99 16.93
C LEU A 505 -46.39 -23.52 16.51
N GLU A 506 -46.35 -22.60 17.48
CA GLU A 506 -46.33 -21.17 17.21
C GLU A 506 -45.06 -20.75 16.46
N ARG A 507 -43.89 -21.25 16.89
CA ARG A 507 -42.60 -21.04 16.19
C ARG A 507 -42.64 -21.58 14.76
N ALA A 508 -43.13 -22.79 14.55
CA ALA A 508 -43.25 -23.40 13.22
C ALA A 508 -44.23 -22.63 12.31
N CYS A 509 -45.37 -22.16 12.84
CA CYS A 509 -46.30 -21.35 12.06
C CYS A 509 -45.66 -20.04 11.56
N VAL A 510 -44.89 -19.36 12.40
CA VAL A 510 -44.13 -18.16 12.02
C VAL A 510 -43.04 -18.50 11.00
N LYS A 511 -42.22 -19.53 11.27
CA LYS A 511 -41.10 -19.98 10.42
C LYS A 511 -41.53 -20.35 9.00
N PHE A 512 -42.67 -21.02 8.86
CA PHE A 512 -43.22 -21.45 7.56
C PHE A 512 -44.28 -20.49 6.98
N ASN A 513 -44.47 -19.31 7.59
CA ASN A 513 -45.48 -18.31 7.19
C ASN A 513 -46.90 -18.91 7.00
N ARG A 514 -47.28 -19.84 7.89
CA ARG A 514 -48.60 -20.48 7.90
C ARG A 514 -49.55 -19.73 8.83
N PRO A 515 -50.88 -19.73 8.57
CA PRO A 515 -51.86 -19.22 9.52
C PRO A 515 -51.78 -19.99 10.85
N ARG A 516 -52.11 -19.33 11.97
CA ARG A 516 -52.05 -19.94 13.31
C ARG A 516 -52.91 -21.20 13.39
N LEU A 517 -52.25 -22.35 13.50
CA LEU A 517 -52.87 -23.63 13.84
C LEU A 517 -53.04 -23.73 15.36
N THR A 518 -53.89 -24.64 15.82
CA THR A 518 -54.14 -24.89 17.24
C THR A 518 -54.14 -26.38 17.54
N LEU A 519 -53.50 -26.77 18.65
CA LEU A 519 -53.58 -28.13 19.17
C LEU A 519 -54.97 -28.38 19.77
N ARG A 520 -55.58 -29.51 19.42
CA ARG A 520 -56.83 -30.00 20.04
C ARG A 520 -56.51 -30.78 21.30
N THR A 521 -57.50 -30.93 22.18
CA THR A 521 -57.36 -31.75 23.39
C THR A 521 -56.98 -33.20 23.07
N GLY A 522 -57.50 -33.77 21.97
CA GLY A 522 -57.13 -35.11 21.50
C GLY A 522 -55.67 -35.19 21.05
N ASP A 523 -55.19 -34.21 20.29
CA ASP A 523 -53.81 -34.11 19.84
C ASP A 523 -52.84 -34.05 21.04
N VAL A 524 -53.16 -33.21 22.03
CA VAL A 524 -52.37 -33.07 23.26
C VAL A 524 -52.31 -34.38 24.04
N GLU A 525 -53.42 -35.11 24.15
CA GLU A 525 -53.45 -36.37 24.88
C GLU A 525 -52.68 -37.49 24.15
N LEU A 526 -52.77 -37.52 22.81
CA LEU A 526 -51.94 -38.41 21.98
C LEU A 526 -50.44 -38.12 22.14
N LEU A 527 -50.04 -36.84 22.13
CA LEU A 527 -48.66 -36.43 22.34
C LEU A 527 -48.13 -36.81 23.74
N LYS A 528 -48.99 -36.87 24.77
CA LYS A 528 -48.59 -37.34 26.12
C LYS A 528 -48.39 -38.85 26.22
N GLN A 529 -49.13 -39.64 25.43
CA GLN A 529 -49.07 -41.10 25.49
C GLN A 529 -47.79 -41.67 24.83
N TYR A 530 -47.14 -40.90 23.97
CA TYR A 530 -45.93 -41.34 23.29
C TYR A 530 -44.69 -41.31 24.20
N HIS A 531 -43.77 -42.25 23.99
CA HIS A 531 -42.56 -42.39 24.83
C HIS A 531 -41.40 -41.44 24.46
N TRP A 532 -41.46 -40.79 23.29
CA TRP A 532 -40.46 -39.82 22.81
C TRP A 532 -39.00 -40.30 22.93
N PRO A 533 -38.58 -41.36 22.22
CA PRO A 533 -37.19 -41.82 22.22
C PRO A 533 -36.17 -40.75 21.81
N GLY A 534 -36.53 -39.81 20.91
CA GLY A 534 -35.73 -38.64 20.56
C GLY A 534 -36.04 -37.39 21.39
N ASN A 535 -36.81 -37.54 22.48
CA ASN A 535 -37.14 -36.51 23.45
C ASN A 535 -37.71 -35.23 22.80
N VAL A 536 -37.22 -34.04 23.21
CA VAL A 536 -37.75 -32.74 22.77
C VAL A 536 -37.45 -32.49 21.28
N ARG A 537 -36.32 -33.00 20.77
CA ARG A 537 -35.93 -32.86 19.36
C ARG A 537 -36.87 -33.63 18.43
N GLU A 538 -37.37 -34.77 18.87
CA GLU A 538 -38.39 -35.53 18.13
C GLU A 538 -39.75 -34.83 18.17
N LEU A 539 -40.15 -34.30 19.33
CA LEU A 539 -41.38 -33.50 19.47
C LEU A 539 -41.38 -32.29 18.53
N GLU A 540 -40.29 -31.52 18.51
CA GLU A 540 -40.11 -30.37 17.60
C GLU A 540 -40.20 -30.81 16.13
N ASN A 541 -39.43 -31.83 15.73
CA ASN A 541 -39.46 -32.36 14.35
C ASN A 541 -40.85 -32.86 13.91
N VAL A 542 -41.58 -33.55 14.80
CA VAL A 542 -42.94 -34.03 14.51
C VAL A 542 -43.88 -32.84 14.30
N ILE A 543 -43.81 -31.83 15.16
CA ILE A 543 -44.67 -30.64 15.03
C ILE A 543 -44.33 -29.82 13.78
N GLU A 544 -43.04 -29.60 13.47
CA GLU A 544 -42.66 -28.92 12.22
C GLU A 544 -43.18 -29.66 10.99
N ARG A 545 -43.02 -30.99 10.95
CA ARG A 545 -43.55 -31.84 9.87
C ARG A 545 -45.07 -31.68 9.73
N GLN A 546 -45.79 -31.61 10.84
CA GLN A 546 -47.24 -31.40 10.83
C GLN A 546 -47.64 -30.01 10.33
N VAL A 547 -46.95 -28.94 10.72
CA VAL A 547 -47.23 -27.58 10.21
C VAL A 547 -46.95 -27.45 8.71
N ILE A 548 -45.96 -28.17 8.18
CA ILE A 548 -45.68 -28.24 6.74
C ILE A 548 -46.82 -28.97 6.00
N THR A 549 -47.29 -30.09 6.55
CA THR A 549 -48.22 -31.02 5.88
C THR A 549 -49.69 -30.63 6.05
N ALA A 550 -50.03 -29.92 7.12
CA ALA A 550 -51.39 -29.50 7.45
C ALA A 550 -51.96 -28.51 6.42
N ASP A 551 -53.13 -28.85 5.87
CA ASP A 551 -53.94 -27.93 5.07
C ASP A 551 -54.85 -27.06 5.95
N ARG A 552 -55.48 -27.66 6.98
CA ARG A 552 -56.31 -26.95 7.98
C ARG A 552 -56.20 -27.48 9.41
N HIS A 553 -55.78 -28.72 9.59
CA HIS A 553 -55.76 -29.42 10.88
C HIS A 553 -54.43 -30.18 10.99
N LEU A 554 -53.93 -30.35 12.22
CA LEU A 554 -52.78 -31.20 12.52
C LEU A 554 -53.24 -32.65 12.59
N ASP A 555 -52.44 -33.60 12.08
CA ASP A 555 -52.79 -35.04 12.07
C ASP A 555 -51.58 -35.90 12.43
N PHE A 556 -51.43 -36.20 13.72
CA PHE A 556 -50.20 -36.74 14.30
C PHE A 556 -50.04 -38.25 14.07
N ASP A 557 -49.50 -38.60 12.91
CA ASP A 557 -48.92 -39.93 12.64
C ASP A 557 -47.63 -40.13 13.48
N LEU A 558 -47.75 -40.99 14.51
CA LEU A 558 -46.70 -41.34 15.46
C LEU A 558 -46.34 -42.83 15.33
N PRO A 559 -45.07 -43.20 15.07
CA PRO A 559 -44.69 -44.59 14.84
C PRO A 559 -44.81 -45.42 16.13
N GLY A 560 -45.71 -46.41 16.11
CA GLY A 560 -46.02 -47.28 17.24
C GLY A 560 -47.51 -47.42 17.58
N GLN A 561 -48.42 -46.79 16.82
CA GLN A 561 -49.88 -46.84 17.08
C GLN A 561 -50.54 -48.23 16.92
N ASP A 562 -49.88 -49.21 16.29
CA ASP A 562 -50.47 -50.53 15.98
C ASP A 562 -50.67 -51.48 17.20
N ASP A 563 -50.13 -51.16 18.38
CA ASP A 563 -50.11 -52.04 19.56
C ASP A 563 -50.81 -51.47 20.82
N LEU A 564 -51.63 -50.41 20.70
CA LEU A 564 -52.52 -49.94 21.78
C LEU A 564 -53.95 -50.51 21.63
N PRO A 565 -54.46 -51.30 22.61
CA PRO A 565 -55.78 -51.91 22.49
C PRO A 565 -56.93 -50.98 22.94
N GLY A 566 -57.55 -50.28 21.98
CA GLY A 566 -58.81 -49.54 22.14
C GLY A 566 -58.90 -48.36 21.16
N GLU A 567 -59.98 -48.10 20.42
CA GLU A 567 -61.34 -48.69 20.41
C GLU A 567 -61.76 -49.15 19.00
N ALA A 568 -62.80 -49.98 18.92
CA ALA A 568 -63.19 -50.66 17.69
C ALA A 568 -63.70 -49.73 16.57
N ARG A 569 -62.99 -49.76 15.43
CA ARG A 569 -63.62 -49.73 14.10
C ARG A 569 -63.15 -50.97 13.36
N GLY A 570 -64.10 -51.84 13.03
CA GLY A 570 -63.78 -53.18 12.55
C GLY A 570 -63.30 -53.18 11.12
N GLU A 571 -62.20 -53.89 10.88
CA GLU A 571 -62.11 -54.91 9.83
C GLU A 571 -61.00 -55.91 10.21
N THR A 572 -61.17 -57.17 9.79
CA THR A 572 -60.48 -58.36 10.34
C THR A 572 -59.04 -58.49 9.80
N PRO A 573 -58.06 -59.04 10.54
CA PRO A 573 -56.65 -58.74 10.29
C PRO A 573 -55.94 -59.70 9.32
N LEU A 574 -55.22 -59.14 8.35
CA LEU A 574 -54.15 -59.83 7.61
C LEU A 574 -52.78 -59.57 8.27
N ARG A 575 -52.56 -60.13 9.47
CA ARG A 575 -51.25 -60.09 10.14
C ARG A 575 -50.31 -61.16 9.55
N HIS A 576 -49.51 -60.80 8.54
CA HIS A 576 -48.25 -61.49 8.25
C HIS A 576 -47.09 -60.85 9.02
N SER A 577 -46.97 -61.21 10.30
CA SER A 577 -45.73 -61.03 11.06
C SER A 577 -44.86 -62.29 10.95
N GLY A 578 -43.54 -62.12 10.94
CA GLY A 578 -42.59 -63.16 10.53
C GLY A 578 -42.26 -64.22 11.60
N SER A 579 -41.80 -65.37 11.09
CA SER A 579 -40.87 -66.29 11.75
C SER A 579 -41.30 -66.94 13.10
N ARG A 580 -42.40 -67.69 13.07
CA ARG A 580 -42.53 -68.91 13.88
C ARG A 580 -42.84 -70.08 12.96
N VAL A 581 -42.08 -71.18 13.07
CA VAL A 581 -42.39 -72.42 12.34
C VAL A 581 -43.68 -72.99 12.93
N MET A 582 -44.72 -73.08 12.10
CA MET A 582 -46.02 -73.62 12.49
C MET A 582 -45.99 -75.15 12.47
N THR A 583 -46.72 -75.78 13.38
CA THR A 583 -46.92 -77.23 13.38
C THR A 583 -47.91 -77.64 12.29
N GLU A 584 -47.84 -78.90 11.85
CA GLU A 584 -48.74 -79.43 10.80
C GLU A 584 -50.24 -79.33 11.20
N GLN A 585 -50.54 -79.41 12.50
CA GLN A 585 -51.89 -79.23 13.03
C GLN A 585 -52.38 -77.78 12.98
N GLU A 586 -51.53 -76.79 13.34
CA GLU A 586 -51.86 -75.36 13.22
C GLU A 586 -52.08 -74.97 11.75
N LEU A 587 -51.26 -75.50 10.84
CA LEU A 587 -51.36 -75.22 9.41
C LEU A 587 -52.63 -75.84 8.79
N GLN A 588 -53.00 -77.06 9.21
CA GLN A 588 -54.26 -77.70 8.80
C GLN A 588 -55.50 -76.97 9.37
N ALA A 589 -55.43 -76.44 10.60
CA ALA A 589 -56.52 -75.67 11.19
C ALA A 589 -56.79 -74.35 10.42
N LEU A 590 -55.72 -73.64 10.03
CA LEU A 590 -55.82 -72.46 9.15
C LEU A 590 -56.35 -72.80 7.76
N GLU A 591 -55.92 -73.93 7.17
CA GLU A 591 -56.46 -74.39 5.89
C GLU A 591 -57.97 -74.66 5.98
N ILE A 592 -58.43 -75.35 7.03
CA ILE A 592 -59.86 -75.62 7.25
C ILE A 592 -60.65 -74.32 7.42
N ALA A 593 -60.16 -73.36 8.22
CA ALA A 593 -60.83 -72.08 8.43
C ALA A 593 -61.02 -71.30 7.12
N ASN A 594 -59.95 -71.15 6.33
CA ASN A 594 -59.99 -70.45 5.04
C ASN A 594 -60.90 -71.17 4.01
N LEU A 595 -60.91 -72.51 4.01
CA LEU A 595 -61.82 -73.29 3.16
C LEU A 595 -63.30 -73.10 3.53
N VAL A 596 -63.61 -73.02 4.82
CA VAL A 596 -64.97 -72.76 5.33
C VAL A 596 -65.41 -71.33 5.01
N GLU A 597 -64.53 -70.35 5.16
CA GLU A 597 -64.80 -68.94 4.82
C GLU A 597 -65.11 -68.77 3.33
N ALA A 598 -64.27 -69.33 2.44
CA ALA A 598 -64.52 -69.30 0.99
C ALA A 598 -65.79 -70.05 0.55
N LEU A 599 -66.15 -71.16 1.22
CA LEU A 599 -67.42 -71.86 0.97
C LEU A 599 -68.63 -71.08 1.48
N THR A 600 -68.48 -70.32 2.57
CA THR A 600 -69.53 -69.47 3.12
C THR A 600 -69.78 -68.26 2.23
N ALA A 601 -68.71 -67.57 1.81
CA ALA A 601 -68.77 -66.41 0.91
C ALA A 601 -69.38 -66.74 -0.47
N THR A 602 -69.24 -67.99 -0.93
CA THR A 602 -69.76 -68.46 -2.23
C THR A 602 -71.05 -69.31 -2.11
N GLY A 603 -71.64 -69.40 -0.91
CA GLY A 603 -72.88 -70.12 -0.66
C GLY A 603 -72.84 -71.60 -1.09
N GLY A 604 -71.75 -72.30 -0.82
CA GLY A 604 -71.58 -73.72 -1.16
C GLY A 604 -71.41 -74.03 -2.66
N ARG A 605 -70.94 -73.07 -3.47
CA ARG A 605 -70.59 -73.26 -4.89
C ARG A 605 -69.10 -73.56 -5.06
N VAL A 606 -68.78 -74.80 -5.41
CA VAL A 606 -67.38 -75.27 -5.59
C VAL A 606 -66.83 -74.97 -7.01
N PHE A 607 -67.69 -74.78 -8.01
CA PHE A 607 -67.34 -74.65 -9.42
C PHE A 607 -67.97 -73.38 -10.03
N GLY A 608 -67.30 -72.79 -11.02
CA GLY A 608 -67.70 -71.54 -11.68
C GLY A 608 -66.75 -70.38 -11.35
N ASP A 609 -66.86 -69.28 -12.08
CA ASP A 609 -66.01 -68.09 -11.90
C ASP A 609 -66.26 -67.41 -10.54
N ASP A 610 -67.51 -67.44 -10.05
CA ASP A 610 -67.90 -67.04 -8.69
C ASP A 610 -67.81 -68.18 -7.65
N GLY A 611 -67.09 -69.26 -7.95
CA GLY A 611 -66.99 -70.45 -7.09
C GLY A 611 -65.81 -70.39 -6.12
N ALA A 612 -65.91 -71.10 -4.99
CA ALA A 612 -64.86 -71.16 -3.96
C ALA A 612 -63.49 -71.57 -4.51
N ALA A 613 -63.45 -72.40 -5.57
CA ALA A 613 -62.21 -72.79 -6.23
C ALA A 613 -61.50 -71.62 -6.95
N ALA A 614 -62.27 -70.73 -7.59
CA ALA A 614 -61.74 -69.54 -8.24
C ALA A 614 -61.25 -68.53 -7.20
N MET A 615 -62.04 -68.30 -6.14
CA MET A 615 -61.68 -67.43 -5.01
C MET A 615 -60.41 -67.89 -4.28
N LEU A 616 -60.19 -69.20 -4.16
CA LEU A 616 -58.98 -69.80 -3.58
C LEU A 616 -57.85 -70.06 -4.60
N CYS A 617 -57.96 -69.54 -5.82
CA CYS A 617 -56.97 -69.68 -6.90
C CYS A 617 -56.54 -71.14 -7.18
N MET A 618 -57.45 -72.11 -7.09
CA MET A 618 -57.15 -73.54 -7.22
C MET A 618 -58.09 -74.27 -8.18
N LYS A 619 -57.66 -75.39 -8.76
CA LYS A 619 -58.52 -76.18 -9.67
C LYS A 619 -59.72 -76.75 -8.89
N PRO A 620 -60.96 -76.67 -9.41
CA PRO A 620 -62.15 -77.17 -8.72
C PRO A 620 -62.08 -78.66 -8.34
N THR A 621 -61.40 -79.49 -9.15
CA THR A 621 -61.12 -80.90 -8.85
C THR A 621 -60.18 -81.10 -7.66
N THR A 622 -59.23 -80.18 -7.45
CA THR A 622 -58.34 -80.17 -6.29
C THR A 622 -59.09 -79.76 -5.03
N LEU A 623 -59.93 -78.71 -5.11
CA LEU A 623 -60.78 -78.29 -3.99
C LEU A 623 -61.74 -79.41 -3.56
N ALA A 624 -62.46 -80.03 -4.50
CA ALA A 624 -63.37 -81.14 -4.22
C ALA A 624 -62.66 -82.34 -3.54
N SER A 625 -61.42 -82.64 -3.93
CA SER A 625 -60.61 -83.68 -3.30
C SER A 625 -60.21 -83.32 -1.86
N ARG A 626 -59.79 -82.07 -1.59
CA ARG A 626 -59.45 -81.59 -0.25
C ARG A 626 -60.66 -81.60 0.69
N LEU A 627 -61.80 -81.10 0.24
CA LEU A 627 -63.05 -81.10 1.03
C LEU A 627 -63.49 -82.52 1.41
N LYS A 628 -63.38 -83.48 0.49
CA LYS A 628 -63.64 -84.90 0.78
C LYS A 628 -62.65 -85.50 1.79
N LYS A 629 -61.36 -85.14 1.73
CA LYS A 629 -60.33 -85.57 2.70
C LYS A 629 -60.58 -84.98 4.10
N LEU A 630 -61.05 -83.73 4.16
CA LEU A 630 -61.34 -82.99 5.40
C LEU A 630 -62.77 -83.22 5.94
N LYS A 631 -63.59 -84.03 5.25
CA LYS A 631 -65.00 -84.31 5.57
C LYS A 631 -65.92 -83.07 5.62
N ILE A 632 -65.60 -82.04 4.85
CA ILE A 632 -66.41 -80.81 4.74
C ILE A 632 -67.40 -80.98 3.58
N SER A 633 -68.70 -80.82 3.84
CA SER A 633 -69.76 -80.93 2.84
C SER A 633 -70.12 -79.54 2.28
N PRO A 634 -70.01 -79.29 0.96
CA PRO A 634 -70.42 -78.02 0.35
C PRO A 634 -71.93 -77.77 0.40
N ALA A 635 -72.75 -78.79 0.68
CA ALA A 635 -74.20 -78.65 0.77
C ALA A 635 -74.61 -77.88 2.03
N ASP A 636 -73.82 -77.98 3.10
CA ASP A 636 -74.10 -77.41 4.42
C ASP A 636 -74.01 -75.87 4.41
N PHE A 637 -73.33 -75.31 3.40
CA PHE A 637 -73.13 -73.88 3.19
C PHE A 637 -74.06 -73.29 2.10
N ARG A 638 -74.95 -74.10 1.52
CA ARG A 638 -75.99 -73.61 0.63
C ARG A 638 -77.16 -73.10 1.46
N ALA A 639 -77.36 -71.79 1.48
CA ALA A 639 -78.56 -71.21 2.06
C ALA A 639 -79.81 -71.82 1.42
N SER A 640 -80.73 -72.30 2.26
CA SER A 640 -81.99 -72.91 1.87
C SER A 640 -82.87 -71.90 1.12
N GLN A 641 -82.78 -71.86 -0.21
CA GLN A 641 -83.71 -71.08 -1.01
C GLN A 641 -85.11 -71.68 -0.89
N THR A 642 -86.04 -70.85 -0.40
CA THR A 642 -87.48 -70.95 -0.67
C THR A 642 -87.80 -70.00 -1.81
#